data_AF-A0A7J9WX27-F1
#
_entry.id   AF-A0A7J9WX27-F1
#
_cell.length_a   1.000
_cell.length_b   1.000
_cell.length_c   1.000
_cell.angle_alpha   90.00
_cell.angle_beta   90.00
_cell.angle_gamma   90.00
#
_symmetry.space_group_name_H-M   'P 1'
#
loop_
_entity.id
_entity.type
_entity.pdbx_description
1 polymer ?
#
loop_
_entity_poly.entity_id
_entity_poly.type
_entity_poly.pdbx_seq_one_letter_code
_entity_poly.pdbx_strand_id
1 'polypeptide(L)'
;MSSTTETNRAPEGPTELPEANTPIQRILGSPAAFIATAVILLALFGGTFLANPDRVAPTRDPAYYTWRTELITTETPQTLLDIKGPYQYFGSGYRVTEPISGALLRAIPGVAELHITVVLMVLLPVLTSLLLASFAYRHRRDPLLWHAVAFFSASLYLTPPFVGYLDNVLCLFFLVASLSFLTEARTSWPARIAFAGFLLAAGLTHPTTLVFFGLSLGLMSLAKLVFRSFDLRAVLREDLPMLLSALTAAIVTIAIWTVGIWGESAPLTDAALAPPYDDDFFLTRMGAWIEAMRPWLNGPLLVVGVVGILAAGKRWVDEDLARVSILWLAPLAGLVGFIGGLTYPYYRFFNTTVAWLLLVGLGAYFLIRFLMSKSMVAAGAGLVLLGLLVATNFTTGFELTGWNDAQRGWINAQARTDLETLEARLAGVDEDTPVIFAIDQEDRSQQIWGYTKLSGNISRYGLPGGMIDQGYMYLGSLENLLQDSPTNPEGEAIEQGSCDPDEAEEALSGDVYTALSRETLCDVQNNATGAPIIVVARAFNATGFNAEIASGALEGAPDIAGVGEVWAVAEGEVTNVLGGEPPAAEPPDDDASALHLLRVVIGFLLLLLPGALAFRFFLPDGHPVAESLGMAPALSLLALSLVGMVLVAVIRAPFDSPVAWTTLAITTLLCAGLLVLGRRRPHLA
;
A
#
# COMPACT_ATOMS: atom_id res chain seq x y z
N MET A 1 -45.64 -49.84 -37.73
CA MET A 1 -45.13 -48.56 -38.28
C MET A 1 -44.79 -47.67 -37.09
N SER A 2 -43.51 -47.62 -36.74
CA SER A 2 -42.96 -46.93 -35.58
C SER A 2 -42.38 -45.60 -36.02
N SER A 3 -42.77 -44.48 -35.39
CA SER A 3 -42.25 -43.15 -35.68
C SER A 3 -41.02 -42.86 -34.82
N THR A 4 -39.86 -42.77 -35.45
CA THR A 4 -38.64 -42.21 -34.87
C THR A 4 -38.55 -40.73 -35.21
N THR A 5 -38.63 -39.88 -34.19
CA THR A 5 -38.31 -38.45 -34.25
C THR A 5 -36.78 -38.31 -34.17
N GLU A 6 -36.14 -38.04 -35.30
CA GLU A 6 -34.73 -37.59 -35.35
C GLU A 6 -34.66 -36.13 -34.89
N THR A 7 -34.12 -35.91 -33.69
CA THR A 7 -33.64 -34.60 -33.25
C THR A 7 -32.28 -34.33 -33.88
N ASN A 8 -32.25 -33.41 -34.84
CA ASN A 8 -31.02 -32.80 -35.35
C ASN A 8 -30.24 -32.14 -34.20
N ARG A 9 -29.19 -32.80 -33.71
CA ARG A 9 -28.14 -32.16 -32.91
C ARG A 9 -27.33 -31.25 -33.82
N ALA A 10 -27.26 -29.97 -33.46
CA ALA A 10 -26.27 -29.05 -34.02
C ALA A 10 -24.85 -29.59 -33.77
N PRO A 11 -23.89 -29.40 -34.70
CA PRO A 11 -22.52 -29.85 -34.51
C PRO A 11 -21.93 -29.16 -33.29
N GLU A 12 -21.51 -29.96 -32.31
CA GLU A 12 -20.67 -29.52 -31.19
C GLU A 12 -19.44 -28.84 -31.80
N GLY A 13 -19.30 -27.53 -31.58
CA GLY A 13 -18.05 -26.82 -31.83
C GLY A 13 -16.95 -27.43 -30.95
N PRO A 14 -15.66 -27.24 -31.28
CA PRO A 14 -14.58 -27.91 -30.59
C PRO A 14 -14.45 -27.40 -29.15
N THR A 15 -15.17 -28.04 -28.23
CA THR A 15 -14.95 -28.02 -26.77
C THR A 15 -14.01 -29.15 -26.38
N GLU A 16 -12.83 -29.19 -27.00
CA GLU A 16 -11.73 -30.04 -26.55
C GLU A 16 -10.60 -29.15 -26.05
N LEU A 17 -10.49 -29.07 -24.72
CA LEU A 17 -9.22 -28.80 -24.05
C LEU A 17 -8.16 -29.73 -24.68
N PRO A 18 -6.99 -29.23 -25.11
CA PRO A 18 -5.91 -30.14 -25.49
C PRO A 18 -5.59 -31.00 -24.26
N GLU A 19 -5.63 -32.32 -24.46
CA GLU A 19 -5.50 -33.36 -23.44
C GLU A 19 -4.52 -32.97 -22.32
N ALA A 20 -5.00 -33.09 -21.08
CA ALA A 20 -4.30 -32.78 -19.82
C ALA A 20 -3.06 -33.66 -19.52
N ASN A 21 -2.41 -34.25 -20.53
CA ASN A 21 -1.50 -35.38 -20.37
C ASN A 21 -0.09 -35.16 -20.94
N THR A 22 0.35 -33.92 -21.14
CA THR A 22 1.78 -33.69 -21.42
C THR A 22 2.61 -33.75 -20.13
N PRO A 23 3.82 -34.36 -20.13
CA PRO A 23 4.69 -34.41 -18.96
C PRO A 23 4.96 -33.03 -18.33
N ILE A 24 5.03 -31.99 -19.17
CA ILE A 24 5.25 -30.60 -18.75
C ILE A 24 4.09 -30.09 -17.89
N GLN A 25 2.84 -30.34 -18.29
CA GLN A 25 1.68 -29.91 -17.49
C GLN A 25 1.62 -30.62 -16.14
N ARG A 26 2.03 -31.88 -16.06
CA ARG A 26 2.11 -32.62 -14.79
C ARG A 26 3.16 -32.04 -13.85
N ILE A 27 4.33 -31.67 -14.37
CA ILE A 27 5.40 -31.05 -13.58
C ILE A 27 4.97 -29.66 -13.09
N LEU A 28 4.49 -28.81 -14.01
CA LEU A 28 4.06 -27.44 -13.69
C LEU A 28 2.83 -27.40 -12.79
N GLY A 29 1.93 -28.38 -12.90
CA GLY A 29 0.75 -28.52 -12.04
C GLY A 29 1.02 -29.18 -10.69
N SER A 30 2.26 -29.56 -10.40
CA SER A 30 2.60 -30.15 -9.11
C SER A 30 2.57 -29.10 -7.98
N PRO A 31 2.17 -29.49 -6.75
CA PRO A 31 2.28 -28.64 -5.57
C PRO A 31 3.66 -27.98 -5.40
N ALA A 32 4.72 -28.76 -5.65
CA ALA A 32 6.10 -28.30 -5.55
C ALA A 32 6.41 -27.16 -6.54
N ALA A 33 5.88 -27.20 -7.77
CA ALA A 33 6.11 -26.15 -8.75
C ALA A 33 5.45 -24.81 -8.35
N PHE A 34 4.23 -24.86 -7.81
CA PHE A 34 3.55 -23.68 -7.29
C PHE A 34 4.31 -23.07 -6.10
N ILE A 35 4.72 -23.91 -5.15
CA ILE A 35 5.53 -23.48 -3.99
C ILE A 35 6.88 -22.90 -4.44
N ALA A 36 7.57 -23.57 -5.36
CA ALA A 36 8.85 -23.11 -5.89
C ALA A 36 8.73 -21.72 -6.51
N THR A 37 7.66 -21.45 -7.27
CA THR A 37 7.42 -20.11 -7.83
C THR A 37 7.23 -19.06 -6.74
N ALA A 38 6.42 -19.34 -5.71
CA ALA A 38 6.26 -18.43 -4.58
C ALA A 38 7.59 -18.16 -3.86
N VAL A 39 8.39 -19.20 -3.60
CA VAL A 39 9.71 -19.08 -2.96
C VAL A 39 10.69 -18.28 -3.81
N ILE A 40 10.72 -18.50 -5.14
CA ILE A 40 11.57 -17.72 -6.05
C ILE A 40 11.19 -16.25 -6.00
N LEU A 41 9.89 -15.93 -6.06
CA LEU A 41 9.44 -14.54 -5.99
C LEU A 41 9.78 -13.90 -4.63
N LEU A 42 9.56 -14.60 -3.52
CA LEU A 42 9.99 -14.13 -2.19
C LEU A 42 11.49 -13.88 -2.12
N ALA A 43 12.31 -14.77 -2.69
CA ALA A 43 13.76 -14.61 -2.72
C ALA A 43 14.20 -13.42 -3.58
N LEU A 44 13.54 -13.17 -4.73
CA LEU A 44 13.84 -12.03 -5.60
C LEU A 44 13.53 -10.70 -4.92
N PHE A 45 12.39 -10.57 -4.24
CA PHE A 45 12.03 -9.35 -3.54
C PHE A 45 12.78 -9.18 -2.20
N GLY A 46 12.89 -10.26 -1.41
CA GLY A 46 13.41 -10.23 -0.04
C GLY A 46 14.92 -10.44 0.09
N GLY A 47 15.59 -11.02 -0.91
CA GLY A 47 16.98 -11.46 -0.79
C GLY A 47 17.96 -10.35 -0.41
N THR A 48 17.69 -9.11 -0.82
CA THR A 48 18.53 -7.95 -0.53
C THR A 48 18.52 -7.55 0.95
N PHE A 49 17.38 -7.73 1.63
CA PHE A 49 17.20 -7.45 3.05
C PHE A 49 17.71 -8.59 3.93
N LEU A 50 17.70 -9.83 3.41
CA LEU A 50 18.39 -10.95 4.05
C LEU A 50 19.92 -10.77 4.00
N ALA A 51 20.44 -10.23 2.90
CA ALA A 51 21.86 -9.95 2.74
C ALA A 51 22.33 -8.73 3.54
N ASN A 52 21.45 -7.75 3.76
CA ASN A 52 21.74 -6.52 4.52
C ASN A 52 20.60 -6.25 5.51
N PRO A 53 20.63 -6.87 6.71
CA PRO A 53 19.55 -6.77 7.69
C PRO A 53 19.26 -5.33 8.15
N ASP A 54 20.25 -4.44 8.16
CA ASP A 54 20.07 -3.05 8.60
C ASP A 54 19.35 -2.16 7.58
N ARG A 55 19.06 -2.69 6.39
CA ARG A 55 18.43 -1.92 5.32
C ARG A 55 16.94 -1.70 5.61
N VAL A 56 16.52 -0.45 5.48
CA VAL A 56 15.12 -0.02 5.50
C VAL A 56 14.51 -0.02 4.10
N ALA A 57 13.18 0.11 4.05
CA ALA A 57 12.44 0.15 2.80
C ALA A 57 12.96 1.25 1.83
N PRO A 58 13.24 0.91 0.55
CA PRO A 58 13.64 1.89 -0.46
C PRO A 58 12.40 2.64 -0.92
N THR A 59 12.45 3.99 -0.96
CA THR A 59 11.37 4.99 -1.21
C THR A 59 11.17 5.92 0.00
N ARG A 60 10.16 6.80 0.00
CA ARG A 60 9.98 7.86 1.01
C ARG A 60 8.73 7.68 1.87
N ASP A 61 7.62 7.26 1.28
CA ASP A 61 6.34 7.01 1.98
C ASP A 61 6.42 5.97 3.12
N PRO A 62 7.34 4.96 3.14
CA PRO A 62 7.47 4.07 4.30
C PRO A 62 7.57 4.76 5.66
N ALA A 63 8.19 5.95 5.74
CA ALA A 63 8.25 6.73 6.98
C ALA A 63 6.85 6.98 7.56
N TYR A 64 5.88 7.35 6.71
CA TYR A 64 4.50 7.65 7.09
C TYR A 64 3.79 6.43 7.70
N TYR A 65 4.06 5.24 7.18
CA TYR A 65 3.44 4.00 7.66
C TYR A 65 4.10 3.48 8.94
N THR A 66 5.41 3.69 9.08
CA THR A 66 6.18 3.30 10.26
C THR A 66 5.68 4.04 11.51
N TRP A 67 5.68 5.38 11.53
CA TRP A 67 5.27 6.11 12.73
C TRP A 67 3.77 5.92 13.05
N ARG A 68 2.91 5.73 12.04
CA ARG A 68 1.48 5.46 12.27
C ARG A 68 1.22 4.08 12.88
N THR A 69 2.09 3.12 12.57
CA THR A 69 2.06 1.81 13.22
C THR A 69 2.47 1.95 14.67
N GLU A 70 3.55 2.66 14.98
CA GLU A 70 3.94 2.87 16.38
C GLU A 70 2.87 3.68 17.14
N LEU A 71 2.34 4.75 16.53
CA LEU A 71 1.25 5.55 17.11
C LEU A 71 0.05 4.69 17.49
N ILE A 72 -0.48 3.83 16.61
CA ILE A 72 -1.65 3.01 16.97
C ILE A 72 -1.30 1.97 18.05
N THR A 73 -0.03 1.63 18.26
CA THR A 73 0.40 0.68 19.30
C THR A 73 0.61 1.33 20.66
N THR A 74 0.88 2.63 20.71
CA THR A 74 1.18 3.37 21.95
C THR A 74 0.06 4.32 22.36
N GLU A 75 -0.66 4.88 21.40
CA GLU A 75 -1.72 5.87 21.59
C GLU A 75 -3.12 5.30 21.39
N THR A 76 -4.11 6.06 21.86
CA THR A 76 -5.51 5.76 21.54
C THR A 76 -5.75 5.86 20.03
N PRO A 77 -6.67 5.05 19.46
CA PRO A 77 -6.97 5.09 18.04
C PRO A 77 -7.51 6.43 17.53
N GLN A 78 -8.04 7.26 18.42
CA GLN A 78 -8.54 8.58 18.07
C GLN A 78 -7.38 9.51 17.68
N THR A 79 -6.26 9.43 18.41
CA THR A 79 -5.05 10.23 18.15
C THR A 79 -4.56 10.10 16.71
N LEU A 80 -4.68 8.90 16.11
CA LEU A 80 -4.33 8.67 14.69
C LEU A 80 -5.16 9.50 13.69
N LEU A 81 -6.37 9.88 14.07
CA LEU A 81 -7.28 10.70 13.26
C LEU A 81 -7.09 12.20 13.52
N ASP A 82 -6.67 12.54 14.74
CA ASP A 82 -6.51 13.92 15.20
C ASP A 82 -5.20 14.54 14.69
N ILE A 83 -4.14 13.74 14.51
CA ILE A 83 -2.88 14.20 13.91
C ILE A 83 -3.08 14.48 12.40
N LYS A 84 -3.37 15.75 12.11
CA LYS A 84 -3.49 16.26 10.73
C LYS A 84 -2.23 16.99 10.30
N GLY A 85 -1.63 17.76 11.20
CA GLY A 85 -0.53 18.68 10.92
C GLY A 85 -0.91 19.80 9.94
N PRO A 86 0.07 20.66 9.58
CA PRO A 86 -0.11 21.77 8.65
C PRO A 86 -0.71 21.30 7.33
N TYR A 87 -1.74 21.98 6.82
CA TYR A 87 -2.46 21.59 5.59
C TYR A 87 -2.85 20.10 5.51
N GLN A 88 -3.11 19.45 6.65
CA GLN A 88 -3.50 18.04 6.74
C GLN A 88 -2.45 17.05 6.20
N TYR A 89 -1.15 17.38 6.25
CA TYR A 89 -0.07 16.52 5.75
C TYR A 89 -0.05 15.09 6.25
N PHE A 90 -0.41 14.91 7.52
CA PHE A 90 -0.45 13.64 8.24
C PHE A 90 -1.87 13.07 8.28
N GLY A 91 -2.85 13.87 7.87
CA GLY A 91 -4.25 13.52 7.76
C GLY A 91 -4.46 12.34 6.83
N SER A 92 -5.37 11.46 7.25
CA SER A 92 -5.61 10.19 6.57
C SER A 92 -7.04 9.67 6.68
N GLY A 93 -7.82 10.27 7.58
CA GLY A 93 -9.03 9.66 8.12
C GLY A 93 -8.85 8.18 8.47
N TYR A 94 -9.84 7.36 8.15
CA TYR A 94 -9.87 5.93 8.48
C TYR A 94 -9.12 5.04 7.47
N ARG A 95 -7.95 5.49 6.99
CA ARG A 95 -6.97 4.66 6.28
C ARG A 95 -6.15 3.84 7.28
N VAL A 96 -6.74 2.75 7.78
CA VAL A 96 -6.29 2.09 9.03
C VAL A 96 -5.90 0.63 8.88
N THR A 97 -6.17 0.00 7.73
CA THR A 97 -5.79 -1.40 7.49
C THR A 97 -4.29 -1.62 7.55
N GLU A 98 -3.51 -0.66 7.02
CA GLU A 98 -2.05 -0.70 7.02
C GLU A 98 -1.47 -0.62 8.45
N PRO A 99 -1.78 0.40 9.28
CA PRO A 99 -1.19 0.47 10.62
C PRO A 99 -1.67 -0.67 11.53
N ILE A 100 -2.90 -1.17 11.38
CA ILE A 100 -3.35 -2.38 12.10
C ILE A 100 -2.53 -3.61 11.67
N SER A 101 -2.23 -3.74 10.37
CA SER A 101 -1.40 -4.83 9.87
C SER A 101 0.04 -4.72 10.39
N GLY A 102 0.58 -3.50 10.46
CA GLY A 102 1.87 -3.21 11.07
C GLY A 102 1.89 -3.57 12.55
N ALA A 103 0.89 -3.16 13.32
CA ALA A 103 0.78 -3.45 14.76
C ALA A 103 0.73 -4.96 15.04
N LEU A 104 0.01 -5.72 14.20
CA LEU A 104 0.00 -7.19 14.28
C LEU A 104 1.39 -7.79 14.00
N LEU A 105 2.16 -7.25 13.06
CA LEU A 105 3.55 -7.67 12.79
C LEU A 105 4.50 -7.28 13.94
N ARG A 106 4.32 -6.09 14.54
CA ARG A 106 5.08 -5.63 15.70
C ARG A 106 4.87 -6.55 16.90
N ALA A 107 3.61 -6.86 17.23
CA ALA A 107 3.27 -7.59 18.45
C ALA A 107 3.48 -9.12 18.36
N ILE A 108 3.05 -9.75 17.26
CA ILE A 108 2.97 -11.22 17.17
C ILE A 108 4.33 -11.81 16.76
N PRO A 109 4.82 -11.65 15.51
CA PRO A 109 6.15 -12.12 15.15
C PRO A 109 7.27 -11.31 15.80
N GLY A 110 7.02 -10.08 16.29
CA GLY A 110 8.06 -9.26 16.89
C GLY A 110 8.91 -8.53 15.84
N VAL A 111 8.35 -8.22 14.67
CA VAL A 111 9.10 -7.50 13.63
C VAL A 111 9.50 -6.13 14.17
N ALA A 112 10.76 -5.74 13.97
CA ALA A 112 11.25 -4.42 14.36
C ALA A 112 10.52 -3.32 13.59
N GLU A 113 10.32 -2.16 14.21
CA GLU A 113 9.58 -1.00 13.68
C GLU A 113 9.95 -0.68 12.21
N LEU A 114 11.24 -0.49 11.94
CA LEU A 114 11.74 -0.13 10.62
C LEU A 114 11.57 -1.25 9.56
N HIS A 115 11.38 -2.49 10.00
CA HIS A 115 11.27 -3.66 9.13
C HIS A 115 9.83 -4.03 8.80
N ILE A 116 8.83 -3.42 9.45
CA ILE A 116 7.42 -3.64 9.13
C ILE A 116 7.14 -3.28 7.68
N THR A 117 7.56 -2.09 7.26
CA THR A 117 7.38 -1.62 5.89
C THR A 117 8.20 -2.43 4.88
N VAL A 118 9.39 -2.93 5.26
CA VAL A 118 10.17 -3.88 4.45
C VAL A 118 9.38 -5.17 4.20
N VAL A 119 8.82 -5.77 5.25
CA VAL A 119 8.00 -6.98 5.16
C VAL A 119 6.81 -6.75 4.22
N LEU A 120 6.08 -5.64 4.39
CA LEU A 120 4.93 -5.32 3.54
C LEU A 120 5.33 -5.09 2.08
N MET A 121 6.43 -4.36 1.82
CA MET A 121 6.93 -4.09 0.47
C MET A 121 7.42 -5.35 -0.25
N VAL A 122 7.87 -6.37 0.48
CA VAL A 122 8.24 -7.67 -0.08
C VAL A 122 7.00 -8.54 -0.31
N LEU A 123 6.14 -8.68 0.69
CA LEU A 123 5.03 -9.63 0.66
C LEU A 123 3.90 -9.19 -0.27
N LEU A 124 3.50 -7.92 -0.27
CA LEU A 124 2.31 -7.49 -1.01
C LEU A 124 2.44 -7.66 -2.53
N PRO A 125 3.56 -7.30 -3.19
CA PRO A 125 3.77 -7.59 -4.61
C PRO A 125 3.69 -9.08 -4.95
N VAL A 126 4.34 -9.91 -4.14
CA VAL A 126 4.38 -11.36 -4.35
C VAL A 126 2.98 -11.94 -4.20
N LEU A 127 2.30 -11.66 -3.08
CA LEU A 127 0.98 -12.19 -2.81
C LEU A 127 -0.05 -11.70 -3.84
N THR A 128 0.01 -10.43 -4.27
CA THR A 128 -0.90 -9.92 -5.30
C THR A 128 -0.68 -10.59 -6.64
N SER A 129 0.58 -10.85 -7.03
CA SER A 129 0.92 -11.59 -8.24
C SER A 129 0.41 -13.04 -8.19
N LEU A 130 0.53 -13.71 -7.03
CA LEU A 130 -0.02 -15.04 -6.81
C LEU A 130 -1.56 -15.05 -6.85
N LEU A 131 -2.23 -14.01 -6.35
CA LEU A 131 -3.67 -13.86 -6.45
C LEU A 131 -4.14 -13.64 -7.90
N LEU A 132 -3.45 -12.81 -8.68
CA LEU A 132 -3.72 -12.66 -10.13
C LEU A 132 -3.58 -13.98 -10.87
N ALA A 133 -2.50 -14.73 -10.58
CA ALA A 133 -2.27 -16.05 -11.14
C ALA A 133 -3.38 -17.04 -10.74
N SER A 134 -3.81 -16.99 -9.49
CA SER A 134 -4.92 -17.80 -8.96
C SER A 134 -6.24 -17.49 -9.65
N PHE A 135 -6.55 -16.21 -9.84
CA PHE A 135 -7.74 -15.77 -10.57
C PHE A 135 -7.74 -16.28 -12.02
N ALA A 136 -6.63 -16.15 -12.74
CA ALA A 136 -6.49 -16.65 -14.10
C ALA A 136 -6.60 -18.20 -14.15
N TYR A 137 -5.94 -18.89 -13.22
CA TYR A 137 -5.97 -20.35 -13.10
C TYR A 137 -7.36 -20.88 -12.76
N ARG A 138 -8.14 -20.18 -11.92
CA ARG A 138 -9.51 -20.56 -11.59
C ARG A 138 -10.40 -20.65 -12.84
N HIS A 139 -10.17 -19.78 -13.81
CA HIS A 139 -10.97 -19.71 -15.04
C HIS A 139 -10.56 -20.70 -16.14
N ARG A 140 -9.26 -21.04 -16.23
CA ARG A 140 -8.74 -21.90 -17.33
C ARG A 140 -8.04 -23.19 -16.89
N ARG A 141 -7.83 -23.38 -15.58
CA ARG A 141 -7.19 -24.56 -14.95
C ARG A 141 -5.90 -25.02 -15.64
N ASP A 142 -5.08 -24.06 -16.05
CA ASP A 142 -3.84 -24.30 -16.78
C ASP A 142 -2.62 -23.88 -15.93
N PRO A 143 -1.77 -24.82 -15.49
CA PRO A 143 -0.62 -24.49 -14.65
C PRO A 143 0.37 -23.52 -15.33
N LEU A 144 0.54 -23.61 -16.65
CA LEU A 144 1.41 -22.69 -17.39
C LEU A 144 0.89 -21.25 -17.29
N LEU A 145 -0.43 -21.06 -17.35
CA LEU A 145 -1.05 -19.75 -17.19
C LEU A 145 -0.77 -19.17 -15.80
N TRP A 146 -0.90 -20.00 -14.75
CA TRP A 146 -0.62 -19.56 -13.38
C TRP A 146 0.83 -19.07 -13.24
N HIS A 147 1.81 -19.85 -13.70
CA HIS A 147 3.24 -19.48 -13.61
C HIS A 147 3.56 -18.23 -14.45
N ALA A 148 3.03 -18.15 -15.68
CA ALA A 148 3.24 -17.00 -16.54
C ALA A 148 2.68 -15.72 -15.91
N VAL A 149 1.45 -15.75 -15.38
CA VAL A 149 0.87 -14.58 -14.70
C VAL A 149 1.66 -14.23 -13.45
N ALA A 150 2.06 -15.20 -12.63
CA ALA A 150 2.82 -14.95 -11.40
C ALA A 150 4.16 -14.23 -11.68
N PHE A 151 4.99 -14.75 -12.58
CA PHE A 151 6.30 -14.14 -12.87
C PHE A 151 6.20 -12.79 -13.57
N PHE A 152 5.33 -12.66 -14.58
CA PHE A 152 5.24 -11.42 -15.35
C PHE A 152 4.63 -10.28 -14.54
N SER A 153 3.56 -10.54 -13.79
CA SER A 153 2.98 -9.52 -12.91
C SER A 153 3.98 -9.09 -11.82
N ALA A 154 4.65 -10.05 -11.15
CA ALA A 154 5.64 -9.75 -10.13
C ALA A 154 6.81 -8.91 -10.66
N SER A 155 7.31 -9.21 -11.87
CA SER A 155 8.44 -8.48 -12.47
C SER A 155 8.16 -7.00 -12.70
N LEU A 156 6.89 -6.60 -12.76
CA LEU A 156 6.43 -5.22 -13.02
C LEU A 156 6.02 -4.48 -11.75
N TYR A 157 6.00 -5.13 -10.58
CA TYR A 157 5.64 -4.47 -9.32
C TYR A 157 6.76 -3.58 -8.76
N LEU A 158 8.02 -3.86 -9.12
CA LEU A 158 9.17 -3.06 -8.68
C LEU A 158 9.38 -1.80 -9.52
N THR A 159 8.48 -1.50 -10.44
CA THR A 159 8.52 -0.25 -11.21
C THR A 159 7.46 0.72 -10.68
N PRO A 160 7.69 2.04 -10.78
CA PRO A 160 6.59 2.99 -10.75
C PRO A 160 5.46 2.52 -11.67
N PRO A 161 4.20 2.58 -11.22
CA PRO A 161 3.70 3.37 -10.10
C PRO A 161 3.47 2.61 -8.79
N PHE A 162 3.97 1.39 -8.62
CA PHE A 162 3.59 0.55 -7.46
C PHE A 162 4.55 0.66 -6.30
N VAL A 163 5.84 0.49 -6.58
CA VAL A 163 6.89 0.55 -5.57
C VAL A 163 6.89 1.90 -4.85
N GLY A 164 6.90 1.84 -3.52
CA GLY A 164 6.83 3.00 -2.64
C GLY A 164 5.43 3.44 -2.22
N TYR A 165 4.36 3.03 -2.91
CA TYR A 165 2.99 3.40 -2.54
C TYR A 165 2.29 2.24 -1.81
N LEU A 166 2.69 1.99 -0.56
CA LEU A 166 2.24 0.83 0.22
C LEU A 166 0.71 0.78 0.39
N ASP A 167 0.05 1.92 0.65
CA ASP A 167 -1.41 2.00 0.72
C ASP A 167 -2.09 1.56 -0.58
N ASN A 168 -1.57 2.00 -1.73
CA ASN A 168 -2.12 1.66 -3.03
C ASN A 168 -1.89 0.18 -3.35
N VAL A 169 -0.71 -0.35 -3.05
CA VAL A 169 -0.40 -1.77 -3.27
C VAL A 169 -1.24 -2.65 -2.33
N LEU A 170 -1.44 -2.27 -1.07
CA LEU A 170 -2.30 -2.99 -0.13
C LEU A 170 -3.79 -2.93 -0.56
N CYS A 171 -4.24 -1.78 -1.07
CA CYS A 171 -5.59 -1.64 -1.62
C CYS A 171 -5.77 -2.57 -2.84
N LEU A 172 -4.83 -2.53 -3.79
CA LEU A 172 -4.83 -3.41 -4.97
C LEU A 172 -4.78 -4.89 -4.58
N PHE A 173 -4.01 -5.26 -3.55
CA PHE A 173 -3.99 -6.61 -2.99
C PHE A 173 -5.40 -7.08 -2.59
N PHE A 174 -6.13 -6.27 -1.82
CA PHE A 174 -7.51 -6.60 -1.44
C PHE A 174 -8.45 -6.66 -2.64
N LEU A 175 -8.33 -5.74 -3.60
CA LEU A 175 -9.14 -5.74 -4.81
C LEU A 175 -8.89 -6.99 -5.68
N VAL A 176 -7.63 -7.40 -5.84
CA VAL A 176 -7.28 -8.63 -6.57
C VAL A 176 -7.79 -9.87 -5.83
N ALA A 177 -7.67 -9.91 -4.51
CA ALA A 177 -8.23 -11.01 -3.72
C ALA A 177 -9.75 -11.14 -3.93
N SER A 178 -10.46 -10.01 -4.03
CA SER A 178 -11.90 -9.99 -4.29
C SER A 178 -12.30 -10.67 -5.61
N LEU A 179 -11.42 -10.69 -6.62
CA LEU A 179 -11.71 -11.26 -7.94
C LEU A 179 -12.05 -12.75 -7.90
N SER A 180 -11.52 -13.49 -6.91
CA SER A 180 -11.81 -14.92 -6.73
C SER A 180 -13.26 -15.19 -6.35
N PHE A 181 -14.01 -14.16 -5.96
CA PHE A 181 -15.41 -14.25 -5.54
C PHE A 181 -16.36 -13.58 -6.52
N LEU A 182 -15.86 -12.99 -7.61
CA LEU A 182 -16.66 -12.17 -8.52
C LEU A 182 -17.83 -12.94 -9.13
N THR A 183 -17.58 -14.16 -9.60
CA THR A 183 -18.61 -15.02 -10.20
C THR A 183 -19.57 -15.54 -9.13
N GLU A 184 -19.04 -16.05 -8.02
CA GLU A 184 -19.79 -16.70 -6.96
C GLU A 184 -20.61 -15.72 -6.13
N ALA A 185 -20.21 -14.45 -6.03
CA ALA A 185 -20.98 -13.40 -5.35
C ALA A 185 -22.35 -13.16 -6.00
N ARG A 186 -22.53 -13.58 -7.26
CA ARG A 186 -23.84 -13.55 -7.94
C ARG A 186 -24.84 -14.50 -7.27
N THR A 187 -24.40 -15.66 -6.77
CA THR A 187 -25.28 -16.75 -6.32
C THR A 187 -25.09 -17.18 -4.86
N SER A 188 -23.97 -16.85 -4.23
CA SER A 188 -23.55 -17.40 -2.94
C SER A 188 -23.33 -16.32 -1.88
N TRP A 189 -24.00 -16.45 -0.73
CA TRP A 189 -23.83 -15.55 0.42
C TRP A 189 -22.39 -15.51 0.98
N PRO A 190 -21.70 -16.64 1.19
CA PRO A 190 -20.28 -16.65 1.56
C PRO A 190 -19.39 -15.80 0.64
N ALA A 191 -19.58 -15.95 -0.68
CA ALA A 191 -18.80 -15.20 -1.65
C ALA A 191 -19.15 -13.70 -1.59
N ARG A 192 -20.42 -13.34 -1.39
CA ARG A 192 -20.83 -11.95 -1.16
C ARG A 192 -20.18 -11.33 0.08
N ILE A 193 -20.12 -12.08 1.19
CA ILE A 193 -19.49 -11.63 2.43
C ILE A 193 -17.99 -11.42 2.23
N ALA A 194 -17.29 -12.39 1.62
CA ALA A 194 -15.86 -12.25 1.33
C ALA A 194 -15.59 -11.07 0.38
N PHE A 195 -16.35 -10.98 -0.71
CA PHE A 195 -16.25 -9.91 -1.69
C PHE A 195 -16.47 -8.53 -1.03
N ALA A 196 -17.57 -8.34 -0.30
CA ALA A 196 -17.83 -7.10 0.42
C ALA A 196 -16.77 -6.81 1.48
N GLY A 197 -16.26 -7.82 2.19
CA GLY A 197 -15.19 -7.68 3.17
C GLY A 197 -13.89 -7.16 2.54
N PHE A 198 -13.45 -7.73 1.42
CA PHE A 198 -12.27 -7.25 0.69
C PHE A 198 -12.45 -5.83 0.17
N LEU A 199 -13.64 -5.49 -0.35
CA LEU A 199 -13.92 -4.12 -0.81
C LEU A 199 -13.96 -3.13 0.36
N LEU A 200 -14.49 -3.54 1.52
CA LEU A 200 -14.47 -2.73 2.73
C LEU A 200 -13.03 -2.48 3.20
N ALA A 201 -12.20 -3.52 3.28
CA ALA A 201 -10.79 -3.38 3.62
C ALA A 201 -10.05 -2.47 2.61
N ALA A 202 -10.33 -2.62 1.31
CA ALA A 202 -9.79 -1.72 0.28
C ALA A 202 -10.21 -0.25 0.51
N GLY A 203 -11.48 -0.01 0.90
CA GLY A 203 -11.98 1.33 1.24
C GLY A 203 -11.34 1.92 2.50
N LEU A 204 -11.01 1.08 3.48
CA LEU A 204 -10.27 1.44 4.69
C LEU A 204 -8.74 1.50 4.47
N THR A 205 -8.29 1.31 3.23
CA THR A 205 -6.88 1.44 2.83
C THR A 205 -6.70 2.66 1.93
N HIS A 206 -7.47 2.72 0.82
CA HIS A 206 -7.38 3.77 -0.18
C HIS A 206 -8.74 3.97 -0.89
N PRO A 207 -9.62 4.85 -0.36
CA PRO A 207 -10.98 5.06 -0.87
C PRO A 207 -11.07 5.37 -2.37
N THR A 208 -10.16 6.20 -2.89
CA THR A 208 -10.17 6.59 -4.30
C THR A 208 -9.98 5.40 -5.24
N THR A 209 -9.14 4.44 -4.86
CA THR A 209 -8.89 3.23 -5.66
C THR A 209 -10.09 2.29 -5.63
N LEU A 210 -10.78 2.18 -4.49
CA LEU A 210 -12.04 1.46 -4.38
C LEU A 210 -13.11 2.04 -5.32
N VAL A 211 -13.22 3.38 -5.41
CA VAL A 211 -14.18 4.04 -6.31
C VAL A 211 -13.92 3.66 -7.76
N PHE A 212 -12.68 3.75 -8.23
CA PHE A 212 -12.32 3.35 -9.60
C PHE A 212 -12.61 1.88 -9.89
N PHE A 213 -12.40 0.99 -8.92
CA PHE A 213 -12.76 -0.41 -9.04
C PHE A 213 -14.27 -0.61 -9.11
N GLY A 214 -15.05 0.06 -8.25
CA GLY A 214 -16.51 0.05 -8.27
C GLY A 214 -17.09 0.53 -9.61
N LEU A 215 -16.53 1.61 -10.17
CA LEU A 215 -16.87 2.08 -11.51
C LEU A 215 -16.56 1.04 -12.58
N SER A 216 -15.41 0.35 -12.47
CA SER A 216 -15.03 -0.73 -13.38
C SER A 216 -16.03 -1.91 -13.31
N LEU A 217 -16.52 -2.27 -12.13
CA LEU A 217 -17.58 -3.27 -11.96
C LEU A 217 -18.89 -2.83 -12.65
N GLY A 218 -19.27 -1.56 -12.51
CA GLY A 218 -20.43 -0.99 -13.21
C GLY A 218 -20.26 -1.06 -14.74
N LEU A 219 -19.07 -0.75 -15.25
CA LEU A 219 -18.74 -0.87 -16.68
C LEU A 219 -18.82 -2.33 -17.17
N MET A 220 -18.44 -3.30 -16.35
CA MET A 220 -18.58 -4.73 -16.68
C MET A 220 -20.05 -5.14 -16.88
N SER A 221 -20.95 -4.67 -16.01
CA SER A 221 -22.38 -4.92 -16.17
C SER A 221 -23.00 -4.13 -17.32
N LEU A 222 -22.54 -2.90 -17.58
CA LEU A 222 -22.97 -2.11 -18.73
C LEU A 222 -22.55 -2.77 -20.05
N ALA A 223 -21.32 -3.30 -20.14
CA ALA A 223 -20.88 -4.05 -21.30
C ALA A 223 -21.76 -5.28 -21.55
N LYS A 224 -22.08 -6.07 -20.51
CA LYS A 224 -23.06 -7.16 -20.63
C LYS A 224 -24.41 -6.69 -21.17
N LEU A 225 -24.92 -5.56 -20.67
CA LEU A 225 -26.19 -4.99 -21.13
C LEU A 225 -26.16 -4.67 -22.63
N VAL A 226 -25.12 -3.99 -23.10
CA VAL A 226 -24.96 -3.62 -24.51
C VAL A 226 -24.84 -4.87 -25.40
N PHE A 227 -24.01 -5.84 -25.02
CA PHE A 227 -23.77 -7.04 -25.82
C PHE A 227 -24.89 -8.10 -25.74
N ARG A 228 -25.83 -7.95 -24.79
CA ARG A 228 -27.07 -8.74 -24.70
C ARG A 228 -28.29 -7.97 -25.20
N SER A 229 -28.10 -7.02 -26.11
CA SER A 229 -29.17 -6.26 -26.75
C SER A 229 -30.11 -5.54 -25.77
N PHE A 230 -29.54 -4.98 -24.70
CA PHE A 230 -30.24 -4.26 -23.64
C PHE A 230 -31.25 -5.08 -22.82
N ASP A 231 -31.01 -6.39 -22.64
CA ASP A 231 -31.78 -7.21 -21.69
C ASP A 231 -31.42 -6.87 -20.24
N LEU A 232 -31.99 -5.75 -19.76
CA LEU A 232 -31.80 -5.24 -18.41
C LEU A 232 -32.21 -6.26 -17.35
N ARG A 233 -33.27 -7.02 -17.59
CA ARG A 233 -33.78 -7.99 -16.62
C ARG A 233 -32.79 -9.14 -16.41
N ALA A 234 -32.19 -9.66 -17.48
CA ALA A 234 -31.18 -10.70 -17.38
C ALA A 234 -29.91 -10.21 -16.67
N VAL A 235 -29.40 -9.03 -17.04
CA VAL A 235 -28.18 -8.46 -16.44
C VAL A 235 -28.40 -8.14 -14.96
N LEU A 236 -29.53 -7.51 -14.61
CA LEU A 236 -29.85 -7.25 -13.20
C LEU A 236 -29.99 -8.56 -12.42
N ARG A 237 -30.67 -9.58 -12.95
CA ARG A 237 -30.79 -10.87 -12.26
C ARG A 237 -29.43 -11.50 -11.98
N GLU A 238 -28.47 -11.32 -12.89
CA GLU A 238 -27.15 -11.93 -12.80
C GLU A 238 -26.17 -11.14 -11.93
N ASP A 239 -25.99 -9.84 -12.19
CA ASP A 239 -24.93 -9.04 -11.58
C ASP A 239 -25.40 -8.23 -10.36
N LEU A 240 -26.71 -7.97 -10.20
CA LEU A 240 -27.21 -7.13 -9.09
C LEU A 240 -26.76 -7.62 -7.71
N PRO A 241 -26.78 -8.92 -7.37
CA PRO A 241 -26.34 -9.35 -6.03
C PRO A 241 -24.87 -9.04 -5.75
N MET A 242 -24.01 -9.15 -6.76
CA MET A 242 -22.59 -8.79 -6.66
C MET A 242 -22.44 -7.27 -6.53
N LEU A 243 -23.17 -6.49 -7.32
CA LEU A 243 -23.12 -5.01 -7.29
C LEU A 243 -23.63 -4.47 -5.95
N LEU A 244 -24.67 -5.07 -5.39
CA LEU A 244 -25.18 -4.73 -4.06
C LEU A 244 -24.15 -5.02 -2.97
N SER A 245 -23.34 -6.07 -3.11
CA SER A 245 -22.26 -6.34 -2.14
C SER A 245 -21.15 -5.29 -2.21
N ALA A 246 -20.79 -4.83 -3.42
CA ALA A 246 -19.85 -3.72 -3.60
C ALA A 246 -20.41 -2.40 -3.04
N LEU A 247 -21.69 -2.10 -3.31
CA LEU A 247 -22.37 -0.91 -2.80
C LEU A 247 -22.45 -0.93 -1.26
N THR A 248 -22.78 -2.07 -0.67
CA THR A 248 -22.79 -2.23 0.79
C THR A 248 -21.42 -1.94 1.39
N ALA A 249 -20.34 -2.48 0.79
CA ALA A 249 -18.99 -2.20 1.26
C ALA A 249 -18.67 -0.69 1.23
N ALA A 250 -18.99 -0.01 0.12
CA ALA A 250 -18.79 1.43 -0.01
C ALA A 250 -19.61 2.24 1.01
N ILE A 251 -20.88 1.88 1.23
CA ILE A 251 -21.75 2.52 2.24
C ILE A 251 -21.18 2.33 3.64
N VAL A 252 -20.72 1.11 3.98
CA VAL A 252 -20.13 0.82 5.29
C VAL A 252 -18.82 1.60 5.47
N THR A 253 -17.97 1.70 4.44
CA THR A 253 -16.78 2.54 4.48
C THR A 253 -17.15 3.99 4.78
N ILE A 254 -18.09 4.58 4.03
CA ILE A 254 -18.54 5.96 4.27
C ILE A 254 -19.12 6.12 5.68
N ALA A 255 -19.92 5.16 6.13
CA ALA A 255 -20.52 5.18 7.46
C ALA A 255 -19.44 5.15 8.56
N ILE A 256 -18.39 4.35 8.42
CA ILE A 256 -17.28 4.31 9.38
C ILE A 256 -16.62 5.69 9.51
N TRP A 257 -16.31 6.31 8.36
CA TRP A 257 -15.65 7.62 8.31
C TRP A 257 -16.54 8.73 8.88
N THR A 258 -17.84 8.69 8.55
CA THR A 258 -18.80 9.74 8.92
C THR A 258 -19.25 9.60 10.38
N VAL A 259 -19.51 8.38 10.85
CA VAL A 259 -19.93 8.12 12.23
C VAL A 259 -18.77 8.26 13.20
N GLY A 260 -17.54 8.00 12.73
CA GLY A 260 -16.36 8.10 13.57
C GLY A 260 -16.29 6.98 14.60
N ILE A 261 -16.14 5.73 14.17
CA ILE A 261 -16.19 4.58 15.09
C ILE A 261 -15.07 4.58 16.16
N TRP A 262 -14.04 5.40 15.99
CA TRP A 262 -12.95 5.62 16.93
C TRP A 262 -13.04 6.94 17.70
N GLY A 263 -14.16 7.66 17.62
CA GLY A 263 -14.43 8.86 18.42
C GLY A 263 -14.52 10.11 17.56
N GLU A 264 -13.70 10.19 16.52
CA GLU A 264 -13.65 11.33 15.61
C GLU A 264 -14.18 10.96 14.22
N SER A 265 -14.97 11.87 13.64
CA SER A 265 -15.40 11.77 12.24
C SER A 265 -14.33 12.34 11.31
N ALA A 266 -14.16 11.75 10.13
CA ALA A 266 -13.20 12.26 9.14
C ALA A 266 -13.88 12.47 7.79
N PRO A 267 -13.69 13.62 7.11
CA PRO A 267 -14.17 13.79 5.76
C PRO A 267 -13.36 12.90 4.79
N LEU A 268 -13.99 12.46 3.69
CA LEU A 268 -13.30 11.66 2.67
C LEU A 268 -12.19 12.44 1.95
N THR A 269 -12.17 13.77 2.05
CA THR A 269 -11.11 14.63 1.52
C THR A 269 -9.77 14.37 2.22
N ASP A 270 -9.77 13.94 3.50
CA ASP A 270 -8.55 13.53 4.21
C ASP A 270 -7.89 12.30 3.55
N ALA A 271 -8.64 11.59 2.70
CA ALA A 271 -8.07 10.52 1.90
C ALA A 271 -7.32 11.02 0.66
N ALA A 272 -7.35 12.30 0.31
CA ALA A 272 -6.73 12.76 -0.92
C ALA A 272 -6.22 14.19 -0.77
N LEU A 273 -4.94 14.31 -0.39
CA LEU A 273 -4.23 15.58 -0.39
C LEU A 273 -3.53 15.80 -1.75
N ALA A 274 -4.01 16.79 -2.50
CA ALA A 274 -3.37 17.23 -3.73
C ALA A 274 -2.18 18.14 -3.40
N PRO A 275 -0.96 17.85 -3.90
CA PRO A 275 0.14 18.79 -3.73
C PRO A 275 -0.07 20.02 -4.62
N PRO A 276 0.39 21.21 -4.19
CA PRO A 276 0.30 22.47 -4.94
C PRO A 276 1.36 22.55 -6.05
N TYR A 277 1.50 21.48 -6.83
CA TYR A 277 2.45 21.42 -7.93
C TYR A 277 1.80 21.85 -9.24
N ASP A 278 2.62 22.40 -10.13
CA ASP A 278 2.19 22.78 -11.47
C ASP A 278 1.92 21.58 -12.40
N ASP A 279 1.34 21.90 -13.54
CA ASP A 279 1.02 20.96 -14.61
C ASP A 279 2.25 20.23 -15.17
N ASP A 280 3.38 20.94 -15.25
CA ASP A 280 4.64 20.41 -15.77
C ASP A 280 5.20 19.30 -14.88
N PHE A 281 5.08 19.44 -13.55
CA PHE A 281 5.41 18.37 -12.62
C PHE A 281 4.57 17.12 -12.90
N PHE A 282 3.26 17.26 -13.05
CA PHE A 282 2.36 16.12 -13.26
C PHE A 282 2.61 15.42 -14.60
N LEU A 283 2.86 16.18 -15.67
CA LEU A 283 3.21 15.64 -16.98
C LEU A 283 4.55 14.88 -16.95
N THR A 284 5.55 15.45 -16.26
CA THR A 284 6.87 14.82 -16.09
C THR A 284 6.76 13.50 -15.32
N ARG A 285 5.99 13.49 -14.21
CA ARG A 285 5.75 12.26 -13.43
C ARG A 285 4.99 11.20 -14.22
N MET A 286 3.98 11.59 -14.98
CA MET A 286 3.25 10.67 -15.86
C MET A 286 4.17 10.06 -16.93
N GLY A 287 5.03 10.86 -17.56
CA GLY A 287 6.02 10.40 -18.53
C GLY A 287 6.96 9.35 -17.92
N ALA A 288 7.49 9.63 -16.72
CA ALA A 288 8.35 8.70 -16.00
C ALA A 288 7.64 7.37 -15.67
N TRP A 289 6.36 7.40 -15.32
CA TRP A 289 5.56 6.19 -15.06
C TRP A 289 5.36 5.36 -16.34
N ILE A 290 5.04 6.00 -17.45
CA ILE A 290 4.87 5.33 -18.75
C ILE A 290 6.20 4.68 -19.18
N GLU A 291 7.31 5.39 -19.03
CA GLU A 291 8.64 4.87 -19.37
C GLU A 291 9.01 3.66 -18.49
N ALA A 292 8.73 3.73 -17.19
CA ALA A 292 8.97 2.65 -16.24
C ALA A 292 8.17 1.37 -16.56
N MET A 293 7.00 1.48 -17.20
CA MET A 293 6.23 0.32 -17.68
C MET A 293 6.87 -0.38 -18.88
N ARG A 294 7.83 0.27 -19.55
CA ARG A 294 8.57 -0.24 -20.72
C ARG A 294 7.64 -0.75 -21.83
N PRO A 295 6.76 0.12 -22.38
CA PRO A 295 5.72 -0.28 -23.32
C PRO A 295 6.26 -0.94 -24.59
N TRP A 296 7.49 -0.65 -25.01
CA TRP A 296 8.13 -1.29 -26.15
C TRP A 296 8.46 -2.78 -25.92
N LEU A 297 8.65 -3.20 -24.66
CA LEU A 297 8.86 -4.60 -24.28
C LEU A 297 7.57 -5.29 -23.85
N ASN A 298 6.83 -4.65 -22.94
CA ASN A 298 5.66 -5.26 -22.31
C ASN A 298 4.37 -5.04 -23.12
N GLY A 299 4.31 -3.99 -23.95
CA GLY A 299 3.17 -3.66 -24.80
C GLY A 299 2.83 -4.74 -25.83
N PRO A 300 3.80 -5.35 -26.55
CA PRO A 300 3.53 -6.49 -27.41
C PRO A 300 2.84 -7.65 -26.67
N LEU A 301 3.28 -7.98 -25.45
CA LEU A 301 2.64 -9.01 -24.64
C LEU A 301 1.24 -8.59 -24.19
N LEU A 302 1.04 -7.33 -23.77
CA LEU A 302 -0.28 -6.81 -23.46
C LEU A 302 -1.25 -6.98 -24.65
N VAL A 303 -0.82 -6.63 -25.87
CA VAL A 303 -1.62 -6.80 -27.09
C VAL A 303 -1.91 -8.28 -27.36
N VAL A 304 -0.92 -9.16 -27.24
CA VAL A 304 -1.12 -10.61 -27.37
C VAL A 304 -2.10 -11.12 -26.32
N GLY A 305 -2.07 -10.60 -25.10
CA GLY A 305 -3.01 -10.92 -24.02
C GLY A 305 -4.44 -10.55 -24.38
N VAL A 306 -4.66 -9.32 -24.88
CA VAL A 306 -5.96 -8.84 -25.35
C VAL A 306 -6.47 -9.70 -26.49
N VAL A 307 -5.68 -9.87 -27.55
CA VAL A 307 -6.06 -10.67 -28.73
C VAL A 307 -6.33 -12.12 -28.34
N GLY A 308 -5.47 -12.72 -27.50
CA GLY A 308 -5.60 -14.10 -27.05
C GLY A 308 -6.85 -14.35 -26.23
N ILE A 309 -7.22 -13.44 -25.33
CA ILE A 309 -8.48 -13.52 -24.58
C ILE A 309 -9.68 -13.41 -25.53
N LEU A 310 -9.68 -12.41 -26.43
CA LEU A 310 -10.79 -12.19 -27.36
C LEU A 310 -10.96 -13.35 -28.36
N ALA A 311 -9.85 -14.00 -28.75
CA ALA A 311 -9.85 -15.12 -29.69
C ALA A 311 -10.21 -16.48 -29.05
N ALA A 312 -10.25 -16.58 -27.72
CA ALA A 312 -10.45 -17.85 -27.01
C ALA A 312 -11.88 -18.45 -27.08
N GLY A 313 -12.72 -17.95 -27.99
CA GLY A 313 -13.95 -18.62 -28.44
C GLY A 313 -15.23 -18.34 -27.66
N LYS A 314 -15.15 -17.83 -26.42
CA LYS A 314 -16.32 -17.33 -25.68
C LYS A 314 -16.54 -15.85 -25.98
N ARG A 315 -17.80 -15.39 -25.92
CA ARG A 315 -18.08 -13.95 -25.87
C ARG A 315 -17.37 -13.39 -24.64
N TRP A 316 -16.41 -12.49 -24.85
CA TRP A 316 -15.58 -11.93 -23.78
C TRP A 316 -16.43 -11.32 -22.65
N VAL A 317 -17.60 -10.77 -22.98
CA VAL A 317 -18.58 -10.23 -22.01
C VAL A 317 -19.21 -11.26 -21.09
N ASP A 318 -19.12 -12.55 -21.39
CA ASP A 318 -19.66 -13.62 -20.54
C ASP A 318 -18.55 -14.26 -19.69
N GLU A 319 -17.27 -14.06 -20.03
CA GLU A 319 -16.11 -14.58 -19.29
C GLU A 319 -15.56 -13.53 -18.31
N ASP A 320 -15.56 -13.83 -17.01
CA ASP A 320 -15.10 -12.89 -15.97
C ASP A 320 -13.60 -12.55 -16.12
N LEU A 321 -12.74 -13.53 -16.44
CA LEU A 321 -11.32 -13.28 -16.75
C LEU A 321 -11.15 -12.24 -17.87
N ALA A 322 -11.93 -12.36 -18.94
CA ALA A 322 -11.86 -11.46 -20.07
C ALA A 322 -12.36 -10.05 -19.73
N ARG A 323 -13.52 -9.96 -19.09
CA ARG A 323 -14.11 -8.68 -18.66
C ARG A 323 -13.21 -7.93 -17.70
N VAL A 324 -12.68 -8.59 -16.67
CA VAL A 324 -11.78 -7.97 -15.70
C VAL A 324 -10.52 -7.46 -16.39
N SER A 325 -9.88 -8.30 -17.22
CA SER A 325 -8.63 -7.95 -17.90
C SER A 325 -8.78 -6.73 -18.83
N ILE A 326 -9.95 -6.55 -19.44
CA ILE A 326 -10.20 -5.46 -20.41
C ILE A 326 -10.78 -4.22 -19.70
N LEU A 327 -11.85 -4.37 -18.93
CA LEU A 327 -12.63 -3.24 -18.43
C LEU A 327 -12.04 -2.62 -17.16
N TRP A 328 -11.22 -3.35 -16.41
CA TRP A 328 -10.46 -2.74 -15.31
C TRP A 328 -9.24 -1.94 -15.80
N LEU A 329 -9.02 -1.81 -17.12
CA LEU A 329 -8.14 -0.77 -17.69
C LEU A 329 -8.82 0.59 -17.77
N ALA A 330 -10.14 0.69 -17.57
CA ALA A 330 -10.89 1.93 -17.71
C ALA A 330 -10.31 3.14 -16.95
N PRO A 331 -9.72 2.99 -15.73
CA PRO A 331 -9.08 4.12 -15.06
C PRO A 331 -7.96 4.78 -15.90
N LEU A 332 -7.28 4.03 -16.76
CA LEU A 332 -6.24 4.54 -17.65
C LEU A 332 -6.79 5.45 -18.77
N ALA A 333 -8.11 5.48 -19.00
CA ALA A 333 -8.72 6.45 -19.91
C ALA A 333 -8.53 7.91 -19.44
N GLY A 334 -8.33 8.13 -18.13
CA GLY A 334 -7.96 9.44 -17.58
C GLY A 334 -6.69 10.02 -18.19
N LEU A 335 -5.79 9.18 -18.70
CA LEU A 335 -4.58 9.60 -19.43
C LEU A 335 -4.90 10.36 -20.72
N VAL A 336 -6.05 10.08 -21.34
CA VAL A 336 -6.49 10.78 -22.55
C VAL A 336 -6.85 12.23 -22.23
N GLY A 337 -7.30 12.52 -21.00
CA GLY A 337 -7.50 13.88 -20.51
C GLY A 337 -6.22 14.70 -20.62
N PHE A 338 -5.09 14.16 -20.13
CA PHE A 338 -3.77 14.80 -20.24
C PHE A 338 -3.33 15.00 -21.70
N ILE A 339 -3.55 14.01 -22.58
CA ILE A 339 -3.27 14.15 -24.02
C ILE A 339 -4.13 15.26 -24.65
N GLY A 340 -5.36 15.44 -24.16
CA GLY A 340 -6.27 16.51 -24.56
C GLY A 340 -5.99 17.88 -23.93
N GLY A 341 -4.91 18.03 -23.15
CA GLY A 341 -4.56 19.27 -22.46
C GLY A 341 -5.35 19.54 -21.17
N LEU A 342 -6.05 18.54 -20.63
CA LEU A 342 -6.70 18.63 -19.33
C LEU A 342 -5.70 18.18 -18.26
N THR A 343 -5.43 19.05 -17.30
CA THR A 343 -4.62 18.74 -16.14
C THR A 343 -5.52 18.60 -14.91
N TYR A 344 -5.26 17.54 -14.18
CA TYR A 344 -5.89 17.27 -12.89
C TYR A 344 -4.75 17.06 -11.89
N PRO A 345 -4.90 17.49 -10.63
CA PRO A 345 -3.89 17.27 -9.58
C PRO A 345 -3.84 15.79 -9.13
N TYR A 346 -3.96 14.86 -10.08
CA TYR A 346 -4.09 13.43 -9.86
C TYR A 346 -3.58 12.63 -11.08
N TYR A 347 -2.30 12.24 -11.06
CA TYR A 347 -1.66 11.39 -12.06
C TYR A 347 -1.74 9.89 -11.71
N ARG A 348 -2.38 9.55 -10.59
CA ARG A 348 -2.38 8.22 -9.96
C ARG A 348 -3.26 7.17 -10.68
N PHE A 349 -3.74 7.42 -11.90
CA PHE A 349 -4.55 6.47 -12.68
C PHE A 349 -3.90 5.09 -12.87
N PHE A 350 -2.57 5.02 -12.95
CA PHE A 350 -1.87 3.75 -13.16
C PHE A 350 -1.79 2.86 -11.92
N ASN A 351 -1.82 3.41 -10.70
CA ASN A 351 -1.79 2.62 -9.47
C ASN A 351 -3.19 2.32 -8.90
N THR A 352 -4.24 2.55 -9.69
CA THR A 352 -5.62 2.15 -9.38
C THR A 352 -6.05 0.85 -10.09
N THR A 353 -5.17 0.25 -10.90
CA THR A 353 -5.43 -1.00 -11.61
C THR A 353 -4.18 -1.85 -11.80
N VAL A 354 -4.36 -3.17 -11.79
CA VAL A 354 -3.35 -4.16 -12.14
C VAL A 354 -3.77 -5.01 -13.35
N ALA A 355 -4.83 -4.60 -14.06
CA ALA A 355 -5.33 -5.33 -15.22
C ALA A 355 -4.29 -5.44 -16.34
N TRP A 356 -3.40 -4.45 -16.47
CA TRP A 356 -2.32 -4.49 -17.45
C TRP A 356 -1.22 -5.50 -17.06
N LEU A 357 -0.92 -5.68 -15.77
CA LEU A 357 -0.01 -6.74 -15.28
C LEU A 357 -0.57 -8.12 -15.65
N LEU A 358 -1.88 -8.30 -15.39
CA LEU A 358 -2.60 -9.51 -15.73
C LEU A 358 -2.52 -9.79 -17.24
N LEU A 359 -2.77 -8.78 -18.08
CA LEU A 359 -2.70 -8.91 -19.54
C LEU A 359 -1.31 -9.26 -20.06
N VAL A 360 -0.24 -8.69 -19.50
CA VAL A 360 1.14 -9.06 -19.87
C VAL A 360 1.39 -10.55 -19.56
N GLY A 361 0.97 -11.02 -18.39
CA GLY A 361 1.06 -12.44 -18.01
C GLY A 361 0.23 -13.38 -18.91
N LEU A 362 -1.00 -12.97 -19.26
CA LEU A 362 -1.85 -13.67 -20.22
C LEU A 362 -1.21 -13.69 -21.61
N GLY A 363 -0.60 -12.58 -22.05
CA GLY A 363 0.11 -12.49 -23.30
C GLY A 363 1.27 -13.46 -23.40
N ALA A 364 2.08 -13.54 -22.34
CA ALA A 364 3.15 -14.53 -22.23
C ALA A 364 2.60 -15.95 -22.34
N TYR A 365 1.51 -16.26 -21.63
CA TYR A 365 0.82 -17.54 -21.72
C TYR A 365 0.39 -17.90 -23.16
N PHE A 366 -0.35 -17.01 -23.83
CA PHE A 366 -0.83 -17.26 -25.19
C PHE A 366 0.31 -17.39 -26.18
N LEU A 367 1.37 -16.59 -26.04
CA LEU A 367 2.56 -16.68 -26.86
C LEU A 367 3.25 -18.04 -26.70
N ILE A 368 3.47 -18.50 -25.45
CA ILE A 368 4.09 -19.81 -25.20
C ILE A 368 3.22 -20.92 -25.79
N ARG A 369 1.89 -20.89 -25.57
CA ARG A 369 0.96 -21.89 -26.13
C ARG A 369 0.98 -21.89 -27.66
N PHE A 370 1.03 -20.72 -28.29
CA PHE A 370 1.18 -20.60 -29.74
C PHE A 370 2.49 -21.21 -30.21
N LEU A 371 3.62 -20.91 -29.58
CA LEU A 371 4.93 -21.46 -29.96
C LEU A 371 4.99 -22.98 -29.76
N MET A 372 4.41 -23.51 -28.67
CA MET A 372 4.26 -24.95 -28.44
C MET A 372 3.47 -25.65 -29.55
N SER A 373 2.45 -24.99 -30.10
CA SER A 373 1.70 -25.52 -31.25
C SER A 373 2.52 -25.60 -32.54
N LYS A 374 3.63 -24.86 -32.63
CA LYS A 374 4.53 -24.86 -33.80
C LYS A 374 5.67 -25.87 -33.64
N SER A 375 6.41 -25.81 -32.54
CA SER A 375 7.42 -26.82 -32.17
C SER A 375 7.90 -26.64 -30.73
N MET A 376 8.45 -27.71 -30.13
CA MET A 376 9.07 -27.63 -28.80
C MET A 376 10.34 -26.77 -28.78
N VAL A 377 11.07 -26.69 -29.89
CA VAL A 377 12.26 -25.82 -30.01
C VAL A 377 11.85 -24.34 -29.98
N ALA A 378 10.81 -23.99 -30.74
CA ALA A 378 10.26 -22.63 -30.73
C ALA A 378 9.71 -22.25 -29.35
N ALA A 379 9.02 -23.17 -28.67
CA ALA A 379 8.57 -22.97 -27.30
C ALA A 379 9.73 -22.77 -26.32
N GLY A 380 10.79 -23.58 -26.42
CA GLY A 380 11.99 -23.44 -25.60
C GLY A 380 12.70 -22.10 -25.81
N ALA A 381 12.90 -21.68 -27.06
CA ALA A 381 13.46 -20.37 -27.38
C ALA A 381 12.57 -19.22 -26.86
N GLY A 382 11.25 -19.34 -27.02
CA GLY A 382 10.29 -18.37 -26.48
C GLY A 382 10.37 -18.26 -24.95
N LEU A 383 10.46 -19.39 -24.23
CA LEU A 383 10.61 -19.41 -22.78
C LEU A 383 11.91 -18.72 -22.33
N VAL A 384 13.02 -18.94 -23.04
CA VAL A 384 14.29 -18.25 -22.73
C VAL A 384 14.15 -16.74 -22.92
N LEU A 385 13.57 -16.29 -24.04
CA LEU A 385 13.35 -14.86 -24.30
C LEU A 385 12.41 -14.21 -23.27
N LEU A 386 11.34 -14.91 -22.90
CA LEU A 386 10.40 -14.46 -21.88
C LEU A 386 11.05 -14.43 -20.49
N GLY A 387 11.89 -15.42 -20.16
CA GLY A 387 12.69 -15.43 -18.94
C GLY A 387 13.68 -14.25 -18.88
N LEU A 388 14.34 -13.93 -19.99
CA LEU A 388 15.19 -12.75 -20.10
C LEU A 388 14.40 -11.45 -19.93
N LEU A 389 13.18 -11.36 -20.48
CA LEU A 389 12.31 -10.21 -20.28
C LEU A 389 11.92 -10.04 -18.80
N VAL A 390 11.51 -11.12 -18.12
CA VAL A 390 11.24 -11.11 -16.67
C VAL A 390 12.47 -10.65 -15.89
N ALA A 391 13.64 -11.22 -16.18
CA ALA A 391 14.90 -10.83 -15.53
C ALA A 391 15.22 -9.34 -15.76
N THR A 392 15.05 -8.85 -16.99
CA THR A 392 15.30 -7.45 -17.32
C THR A 392 14.30 -6.52 -16.64
N ASN A 393 13.03 -6.92 -16.46
CA ASN A 393 12.05 -6.14 -15.72
C ASN A 393 12.44 -6.04 -14.24
N PHE A 394 12.86 -7.14 -13.62
CA PHE A 394 13.39 -7.14 -12.25
C PHE A 394 14.62 -6.25 -12.11
N THR A 395 15.63 -6.41 -12.98
CA THR A 395 16.85 -5.60 -12.95
C THR A 395 16.53 -4.11 -13.08
N THR A 396 15.70 -3.72 -14.05
CA THR A 396 15.29 -2.32 -14.20
C THR A 396 14.50 -1.83 -13.00
N GLY A 397 13.59 -2.62 -12.44
CA GLY A 397 12.86 -2.28 -11.22
C GLY A 397 13.80 -2.04 -10.03
N PHE A 398 14.79 -2.92 -9.83
CA PHE A 398 15.79 -2.76 -8.78
C PHE A 398 16.63 -1.48 -8.93
N GLU A 399 17.02 -1.14 -10.17
CA GLU A 399 17.81 0.06 -10.48
C GLU A 399 17.01 1.35 -10.29
N LEU A 400 15.80 1.42 -10.86
CA LEU A 400 14.94 2.61 -10.81
C LEU A 400 14.56 2.98 -9.38
N THR A 401 14.35 1.97 -8.53
CA THR A 401 13.91 2.16 -7.14
C THR A 401 15.05 2.29 -6.15
N GLY A 402 16.27 1.93 -6.56
CA GLY A 402 17.38 1.72 -5.63
C GLY A 402 17.11 0.60 -4.64
N TRP A 403 16.37 -0.44 -5.04
CA TRP A 403 16.04 -1.58 -4.18
C TRP A 403 17.27 -2.22 -3.53
N ASN A 404 18.38 -2.20 -4.28
CA ASN A 404 19.66 -2.76 -3.87
C ASN A 404 20.65 -1.71 -3.32
N ASP A 405 20.25 -0.44 -3.18
CA ASP A 405 21.08 0.66 -2.70
C ASP A 405 20.70 1.03 -1.25
N ALA A 406 21.66 0.90 -0.32
CA ALA A 406 21.42 1.19 1.09
C ALA A 406 21.22 2.69 1.37
N GLN A 407 21.72 3.57 0.49
CA GLN A 407 21.59 5.01 0.62
C GLN A 407 20.23 5.54 0.13
N ARG A 408 19.43 4.68 -0.55
CA ARG A 408 18.09 5.02 -1.03
C ARG A 408 16.96 4.58 -0.09
N GLY A 409 17.30 4.12 1.11
CA GLY A 409 16.32 3.93 2.19
C GLY A 409 15.61 5.25 2.52
N TRP A 410 14.38 5.16 3.05
CA TRP A 410 13.61 6.35 3.42
C TRP A 410 14.34 7.20 4.48
N ILE A 411 15.11 6.56 5.35
CA ILE A 411 16.05 7.15 6.30
C ILE A 411 17.46 6.56 6.05
N ASN A 412 18.48 7.43 6.04
CA ASN A 412 19.87 6.99 5.91
C ASN A 412 20.45 6.62 7.28
N ALA A 413 21.58 5.90 7.30
CA ALA A 413 22.16 5.39 8.55
C ALA A 413 22.49 6.50 9.57
N GLN A 414 23.03 7.64 9.12
CA GLN A 414 23.38 8.74 10.03
C GLN A 414 22.14 9.39 10.62
N ALA A 415 21.15 9.74 9.79
CA ALA A 415 19.89 10.31 10.24
C ALA A 415 19.15 9.36 11.18
N ARG A 416 19.25 8.05 10.95
CA ARG A 416 18.72 7.02 11.84
C ARG A 416 19.41 7.07 13.20
N THR A 417 20.73 7.02 13.24
CA THR A 417 21.49 7.12 14.51
C THR A 417 21.21 8.42 15.26
N ASP A 418 21.11 9.55 14.54
CA ASP A 418 20.76 10.85 15.12
C ASP A 418 19.38 10.81 15.77
N LEU A 419 18.37 10.25 15.09
CA LEU A 419 17.00 10.18 15.60
C LEU A 419 16.81 9.12 16.70
N GLU A 420 17.47 7.96 16.62
CA GLU A 420 17.50 6.97 17.70
C GLU A 420 18.14 7.55 18.97
N THR A 421 19.18 8.38 18.81
CA THR A 421 19.80 9.08 19.95
C THR A 421 18.85 10.13 20.53
N LEU A 422 18.17 10.90 19.68
CA LEU A 422 17.16 11.86 20.11
C LEU A 422 16.03 11.16 20.88
N GLU A 423 15.48 10.09 20.35
CA GLU A 423 14.42 9.29 20.96
C GLU A 423 14.83 8.82 22.36
N ALA A 424 16.03 8.25 22.50
CA ALA A 424 16.55 7.77 23.78
C ALA A 424 16.74 8.88 24.82
N ARG A 425 16.93 10.14 24.39
CA ARG A 425 17.01 11.32 25.27
C ARG A 425 15.61 11.83 25.66
N LEU A 426 14.68 11.83 24.70
CA LEU A 426 13.29 12.23 24.91
C LEU A 426 12.52 11.25 25.80
N ALA A 427 12.90 9.97 25.84
CA ALA A 427 12.30 8.98 26.73
C ALA A 427 12.37 9.35 28.24
N GLY A 428 13.31 10.23 28.63
CA GLY A 428 13.40 10.76 29.99
C GLY A 428 12.65 12.08 30.22
N VAL A 429 11.93 12.59 29.22
CA VAL A 429 11.16 13.84 29.26
C VAL A 429 9.68 13.53 29.53
N ASP A 430 8.96 14.48 30.14
CA ASP A 430 7.52 14.35 30.37
C ASP A 430 6.74 14.22 29.05
N GLU A 431 5.90 13.19 28.92
CA GLU A 431 5.18 12.81 27.68
C GLU A 431 4.35 13.97 27.11
N ASP A 432 3.86 14.87 27.97
CA ASP A 432 3.08 16.06 27.57
C ASP A 432 3.95 17.22 27.03
N THR A 433 5.28 17.08 26.98
CA THR A 433 6.19 18.13 26.53
C THR A 433 6.17 18.27 25.01
N PRO A 434 5.83 19.44 24.44
CA PRO A 434 5.86 19.64 22.99
C PRO A 434 7.28 19.55 22.43
N VAL A 435 7.44 18.85 21.32
CA VAL A 435 8.72 18.75 20.59
C VAL A 435 8.56 19.38 19.21
N ILE A 436 9.26 20.48 18.95
CA ILE A 436 9.17 21.23 17.68
C ILE A 436 10.42 20.97 16.86
N PHE A 437 10.29 20.33 15.71
CA PHE A 437 11.38 20.18 14.75
C PHE A 437 11.48 21.43 13.87
N ALA A 438 12.53 22.24 14.07
CA ALA A 438 12.86 23.33 13.17
C ALA A 438 13.59 22.76 11.95
N ILE A 439 13.02 22.97 10.76
CA ILE A 439 13.52 22.41 9.49
C ILE A 439 13.70 23.52 8.45
N ASP A 440 14.72 23.39 7.61
CA ASP A 440 14.92 24.26 6.45
C ASP A 440 15.71 23.54 5.34
N GLN A 441 15.64 24.08 4.13
CA GLN A 441 16.52 23.72 3.03
C GLN A 441 16.75 24.92 2.10
N GLU A 442 17.84 24.88 1.35
CA GLU A 442 18.20 25.94 0.39
C GLU A 442 17.22 26.00 -0.81
N ASP A 443 16.69 24.86 -1.27
CA ASP A 443 15.67 24.83 -2.33
C ASP A 443 14.29 25.19 -1.79
N ARG A 444 13.89 26.44 -1.98
CA ARG A 444 12.60 27.00 -1.53
C ARG A 444 11.57 27.10 -2.65
N SER A 445 11.75 26.33 -3.74
CA SER A 445 10.75 26.19 -4.80
C SER A 445 9.49 25.46 -4.32
N GLN A 446 8.48 25.28 -5.18
CA GLN A 446 7.27 24.52 -4.84
C GLN A 446 7.56 23.11 -4.30
N GLN A 447 8.73 22.52 -4.59
CA GLN A 447 9.13 21.21 -4.07
C GLN A 447 9.35 21.20 -2.55
N ILE A 448 9.45 22.36 -1.91
CA ILE A 448 9.52 22.51 -0.44
C ILE A 448 8.34 21.82 0.25
N TRP A 449 7.16 21.80 -0.37
CA TRP A 449 6.00 21.04 0.11
C TRP A 449 6.32 19.56 0.33
N GLY A 450 6.96 18.93 -0.66
CA GLY A 450 7.35 17.53 -0.60
C GLY A 450 8.43 17.27 0.45
N TYR A 451 9.37 18.21 0.61
CA TYR A 451 10.39 18.17 1.65
C TYR A 451 9.78 18.25 3.05
N THR A 452 8.98 19.28 3.34
CA THR A 452 8.32 19.49 4.64
C THR A 452 7.49 18.28 5.03
N LYS A 453 6.67 17.75 4.10
CA LYS A 453 5.88 16.55 4.34
C LYS A 453 6.76 15.34 4.65
N LEU A 454 7.85 15.13 3.91
CA LEU A 454 8.75 14.00 4.13
C LEU A 454 9.48 14.13 5.47
N SER A 455 10.08 15.28 5.75
CA SER A 455 10.79 15.57 7.00
C SER A 455 9.87 15.37 8.20
N GLY A 456 8.61 15.77 8.12
CA GLY A 456 7.64 15.53 9.19
C GLY A 456 7.22 14.10 9.43
N ASN A 457 7.28 13.26 8.40
CA ASN A 457 7.10 11.82 8.57
C ASN A 457 8.33 11.17 9.17
N ILE A 458 9.53 11.63 8.81
CA ILE A 458 10.79 11.10 9.32
C ILE A 458 11.03 11.58 10.76
N SER A 459 10.69 12.83 11.12
CA SER A 459 10.94 13.37 12.46
C SER A 459 10.18 12.62 13.55
N ARG A 460 8.97 12.13 13.26
CA ARG A 460 8.16 11.31 14.16
C ARG A 460 8.80 9.97 14.54
N TYR A 461 9.72 9.47 13.73
CA TYR A 461 10.51 8.29 14.09
C TYR A 461 11.46 8.58 15.26
N GLY A 462 11.91 9.83 15.43
CA GLY A 462 12.77 10.22 16.56
C GLY A 462 12.02 10.56 17.84
N LEU A 463 10.71 10.27 17.91
CA LEU A 463 9.87 10.53 19.09
C LEU A 463 9.53 9.20 19.77
N PRO A 464 9.66 9.09 21.09
CA PRO A 464 9.28 7.87 21.79
C PRO A 464 7.77 7.65 21.72
N GLY A 465 7.35 6.40 21.91
CA GLY A 465 5.94 6.08 22.13
C GLY A 465 5.37 6.88 23.30
N GLY A 466 4.19 7.46 23.14
CA GLY A 466 3.63 8.41 24.11
C GLY A 466 3.81 9.89 23.73
N MET A 467 4.74 10.20 22.81
CA MET A 467 5.08 11.59 22.43
C MET A 467 4.86 11.92 20.95
N ILE A 468 4.42 10.95 20.13
CA ILE A 468 4.33 11.13 18.67
C ILE A 468 3.30 12.22 18.31
N ASP A 469 2.25 12.38 19.10
CA ASP A 469 1.23 13.42 18.95
C ASP A 469 1.69 14.79 19.46
N GLN A 470 2.70 14.84 20.33
CA GLN A 470 3.41 16.07 20.75
C GLN A 470 4.49 16.53 19.77
N GLY A 471 4.61 15.87 18.61
CA GLY A 471 5.57 16.17 17.56
C GLY A 471 5.10 17.20 16.55
N TYR A 472 5.64 18.41 16.62
CA TYR A 472 5.35 19.52 15.72
C TYR A 472 6.52 19.83 14.78
N MET A 473 6.24 20.62 13.74
CA MET A 473 7.27 21.12 12.82
C MET A 473 7.16 22.62 12.69
N TYR A 474 8.29 23.26 12.41
CA TYR A 474 8.37 24.62 11.92
C TYR A 474 9.29 24.68 10.70
N LEU A 475 8.77 25.12 9.56
CA LEU A 475 9.58 25.40 8.37
C LEU A 475 10.11 26.83 8.45
N GLY A 476 11.43 27.02 8.58
CA GLY A 476 12.03 28.34 8.63
C GLY A 476 13.32 28.41 9.44
N SER A 477 13.77 29.64 9.73
CA SER A 477 14.94 29.85 10.59
C SER A 477 14.58 29.67 12.06
N LEU A 478 15.50 29.10 12.84
CA LEU A 478 15.36 28.99 14.29
C LEU A 478 15.13 30.37 14.92
N GLU A 479 15.82 31.40 14.43
CA GLU A 479 15.67 32.78 14.92
C GLU A 479 14.23 33.27 14.81
N ASN A 480 13.57 33.05 13.68
CA ASN A 480 12.19 33.51 13.47
C ASN A 480 11.20 32.67 14.28
N LEU A 481 11.42 31.36 14.44
CA LEU A 481 10.62 30.53 15.34
C LEU A 481 10.63 31.08 16.77
N LEU A 482 11.81 31.45 17.27
CA LEU A 482 11.97 31.99 18.62
C LEU A 482 11.37 33.39 18.80
N GLN A 483 11.11 34.09 17.69
CA GLN A 483 10.42 35.37 17.64
C GLN A 483 8.92 35.22 17.32
N ASP A 484 8.37 34.00 17.36
CA ASP A 484 6.98 33.70 17.00
C ASP A 484 6.58 34.28 15.63
N SER A 485 7.49 34.19 14.65
CA SER A 485 7.34 34.80 13.34
C SER A 485 7.57 33.78 12.21
N PRO A 486 6.80 33.82 11.11
CA PRO A 486 7.13 33.03 9.93
C PRO A 486 8.41 33.54 9.26
N THR A 487 9.01 32.67 8.45
CA THR A 487 10.22 32.93 7.65
C THR A 487 9.85 33.06 6.17
N ASN A 488 10.32 34.12 5.51
CA ASN A 488 10.23 34.24 4.05
C ASN A 488 11.42 33.55 3.33
N PRO A 489 11.42 33.42 2.00
CA PRO A 489 12.51 32.79 1.26
C PRO A 489 13.89 33.45 1.44
N GLU A 490 13.92 34.74 1.80
CA GLU A 490 15.14 35.50 2.10
C GLU A 490 15.66 35.28 3.53
N GLY A 491 14.86 34.68 4.42
CA GLY A 491 15.20 34.38 5.81
C GLY A 491 14.72 35.42 6.81
N GLU A 492 14.01 36.44 6.34
CA GLU A 492 13.51 37.53 7.17
C GLU A 492 12.22 37.12 7.90
N ALA A 493 12.09 37.58 9.14
CA ALA A 493 10.84 37.51 9.88
C ALA A 493 9.79 38.37 9.19
N ILE A 494 8.59 37.83 9.01
CA ILE A 494 7.44 38.55 8.47
C ILE A 494 6.28 38.56 9.47
N GLU A 495 5.33 39.48 9.27
CA GLU A 495 4.11 39.49 10.06
C GLU A 495 3.30 38.21 9.81
N GLN A 496 2.92 37.53 10.90
CA GLN A 496 2.27 36.22 10.84
C GLN A 496 0.98 36.24 10.02
N GLY A 497 0.14 37.26 10.16
CA GLY A 497 -1.18 37.31 9.53
C GLY A 497 -2.18 36.38 10.24
N SER A 498 -3.22 35.96 9.52
CA SER A 498 -4.28 35.07 10.03
C SER A 498 -3.86 33.60 10.03
N CYS A 499 -4.29 32.85 11.04
CA CYS A 499 -4.25 31.37 11.06
C CYS A 499 -5.57 30.75 10.58
N ASP A 500 -6.37 31.49 9.81
CA ASP A 500 -7.60 30.98 9.21
C ASP A 500 -7.25 29.99 8.07
N PRO A 501 -7.69 28.73 8.14
CA PRO A 501 -7.43 27.73 7.11
C PRO A 501 -7.88 28.15 5.70
N ASP A 502 -8.96 28.95 5.59
CA ASP A 502 -9.47 29.40 4.28
C ASP A 502 -8.53 30.42 3.63
N GLU A 503 -7.86 31.26 4.43
CA GLU A 503 -6.84 32.22 3.96
C GLU A 503 -5.49 31.53 3.67
N ALA A 504 -5.21 30.42 4.36
CA ALA A 504 -4.02 29.60 4.16
C ALA A 504 -4.02 28.91 2.77
N GLU A 505 -5.17 28.42 2.31
CA GLU A 505 -5.30 27.80 0.98
C GLU A 505 -5.04 28.79 -0.17
N GLU A 506 -5.49 30.05 -0.03
CA GLU A 506 -5.19 31.10 -1.01
C GLU A 506 -3.69 31.43 -1.03
N ALA A 507 -3.04 31.48 0.15
CA ALA A 507 -1.60 31.76 0.27
C ALA A 507 -0.72 30.68 -0.39
N LEU A 508 -1.12 29.40 -0.36
CA LEU A 508 -0.43 28.30 -1.03
C LEU A 508 -0.35 28.43 -2.56
N SER A 509 -1.24 29.23 -3.17
CA SER A 509 -1.20 29.50 -4.60
C SER A 509 -0.12 30.52 -5.00
N GLY A 510 0.47 31.22 -4.01
CA GLY A 510 1.53 32.21 -4.17
C GLY A 510 2.91 31.66 -3.76
N ASP A 511 3.48 32.24 -2.70
CA ASP A 511 4.76 31.79 -2.15
C ASP A 511 4.55 30.61 -1.19
N VAL A 512 4.77 29.40 -1.72
CA VAL A 512 4.62 28.14 -0.99
C VAL A 512 5.52 28.10 0.25
N TYR A 513 6.74 28.63 0.21
CA TYR A 513 7.64 28.58 1.36
C TYR A 513 7.08 29.39 2.53
N THR A 514 6.72 30.65 2.27
CA THR A 514 6.12 31.54 3.27
C THR A 514 4.80 30.99 3.81
N ALA A 515 3.93 30.48 2.92
CA ALA A 515 2.63 29.91 3.31
C ALA A 515 2.80 28.70 4.22
N LEU A 516 3.80 27.85 3.96
CA LEU A 516 4.12 26.70 4.81
C LEU A 516 4.75 27.10 6.13
N SER A 517 5.68 28.06 6.12
CA SER A 517 6.27 28.58 7.35
C SER A 517 5.20 29.11 8.30
N ARG A 518 4.26 29.92 7.77
CA ARG A 518 3.12 30.43 8.53
C ARG A 518 2.25 29.32 9.09
N GLU A 519 1.83 28.36 8.27
CA GLU A 519 0.93 27.30 8.71
C GLU A 519 1.58 26.39 9.77
N THR A 520 2.86 26.07 9.59
CA THR A 520 3.62 25.28 10.57
C THR A 520 3.73 26.00 11.92
N LEU A 521 3.88 27.34 11.91
CA LEU A 521 3.85 28.14 13.13
C LEU A 521 2.45 28.19 13.77
N CYS A 522 1.40 28.36 12.97
CA CYS A 522 0.02 28.36 13.44
C CYS A 522 -0.34 27.02 14.10
N ASP A 523 0.07 25.89 13.52
CA ASP A 523 -0.13 24.56 14.11
C ASP A 523 0.56 24.45 15.48
N VAL A 524 1.81 24.89 15.59
CA VAL A 524 2.54 24.96 16.87
C VAL A 524 1.78 25.81 17.88
N GLN A 525 1.42 27.05 17.55
CA GLN A 525 0.80 27.98 18.50
C GLN A 525 -0.59 27.54 18.97
N ASN A 526 -1.35 26.87 18.10
CA ASN A 526 -2.70 26.42 18.40
C ASN A 526 -2.71 25.13 19.25
N ASN A 527 -1.69 24.27 19.09
CA ASN A 527 -1.74 22.90 19.61
C ASN A 527 -0.63 22.58 20.63
N ALA A 528 0.56 23.17 20.52
CA ALA A 528 1.66 22.92 21.45
C ALA A 528 1.43 23.66 22.78
N THR A 529 1.02 22.95 23.83
CA THR A 529 0.80 23.52 25.16
C THR A 529 2.00 23.32 26.07
N GLY A 530 2.64 24.40 26.52
CA GLY A 530 3.76 24.34 27.47
C GLY A 530 5.07 24.87 26.90
N ALA A 531 6.16 24.68 27.65
CA ALA A 531 7.50 25.05 27.18
C ALA A 531 8.04 23.95 26.26
N PRO A 532 8.34 24.23 24.98
CA PRO A 532 8.73 23.21 24.03
C PRO A 532 10.22 22.85 24.13
N ILE A 533 10.56 21.66 23.64
CA ILE A 533 11.92 21.31 23.20
C ILE A 533 11.99 21.56 21.70
N ILE A 534 12.85 22.47 21.27
CA ILE A 534 13.09 22.79 19.87
C ILE A 534 14.25 21.96 19.37
N VAL A 535 14.01 21.09 18.39
CA VAL A 535 15.01 20.20 17.81
C VAL A 535 15.51 20.75 16.48
N VAL A 536 16.83 20.94 16.39
CA VAL A 536 17.55 21.31 15.16
C VAL A 536 18.43 20.13 14.74
N ALA A 537 17.86 19.21 13.96
CA ALA A 537 18.58 18.02 13.52
C ALA A 537 19.27 18.25 12.17
N ARG A 538 20.52 17.78 12.04
CA ARG A 538 21.28 17.82 10.78
C ARG A 538 20.56 17.11 9.63
N ALA A 539 19.82 16.05 9.94
CA ALA A 539 19.01 15.30 8.97
C ALA A 539 18.01 16.18 8.20
N PHE A 540 17.53 17.26 8.81
CA PHE A 540 16.53 18.19 8.26
C PHE A 540 17.06 19.61 8.04
N ASN A 541 18.36 19.82 8.25
CA ASN A 541 19.01 21.13 8.15
C ASN A 541 20.43 20.97 7.58
N ALA A 542 20.61 20.06 6.62
CA ALA A 542 21.91 19.88 5.95
C ALA A 542 22.32 21.12 5.12
N THR A 543 21.34 21.95 4.77
CA THR A 543 21.48 23.24 4.07
C THR A 543 20.49 24.24 4.69
N GLY A 544 20.50 25.49 4.24
CA GLY A 544 19.55 26.50 4.69
C GLY A 544 20.02 27.28 5.94
N PHE A 545 19.10 28.00 6.58
CA PHE A 545 19.40 28.96 7.64
C PHE A 545 19.94 28.30 8.92
N ASN A 546 19.51 27.09 9.22
CA ASN A 546 19.86 26.40 10.46
C ASN A 546 21.11 25.50 10.32
N ALA A 547 21.77 25.47 9.16
CA ALA A 547 22.81 24.49 8.84
C ALA A 547 24.03 24.56 9.78
N GLU A 548 24.39 25.77 10.22
CA GLU A 548 25.51 25.97 11.14
C GLU A 548 25.21 25.38 12.52
N ILE A 549 24.07 25.74 13.11
CA ILE A 549 23.60 25.19 14.40
C ILE A 549 23.41 23.67 14.32
N ALA A 550 22.83 23.18 13.23
CA ALA A 550 22.63 21.75 13.00
C ALA A 550 23.94 20.97 12.84
N SER A 551 25.06 21.65 12.58
CA SER A 551 26.40 21.03 12.55
C SER A 551 27.12 21.04 13.90
N GLY A 552 26.48 21.57 14.95
CA GLY A 552 27.07 21.74 16.28
C GLY A 552 27.95 22.99 16.41
N ALA A 553 27.99 23.85 15.39
CA ALA A 553 28.65 25.15 15.47
C ALA A 553 27.74 26.11 16.25
N LEU A 554 28.11 26.37 17.50
CA LEU A 554 27.39 27.27 18.43
C LEU A 554 27.90 28.72 18.35
N GLU A 555 28.85 29.03 17.47
CA GLU A 555 29.33 30.40 17.27
C GLU A 555 28.21 31.24 16.63
N GLY A 556 27.61 32.14 17.42
CA GLY A 556 26.52 33.02 16.95
C GLY A 556 25.10 32.51 17.19
N ALA A 557 24.92 31.45 18.00
CA ALA A 557 23.59 31.06 18.47
C ALA A 557 22.89 32.26 19.14
N PRO A 558 21.59 32.52 18.87
CA PRO A 558 20.90 33.68 19.43
C PRO A 558 20.95 33.65 20.97
N ASP A 559 20.92 34.82 21.61
CA ASP A 559 20.80 34.92 23.08
C ASP A 559 19.32 34.73 23.45
N ILE A 560 18.96 33.51 23.87
CA ILE A 560 17.56 33.07 23.98
C ILE A 560 17.22 32.89 25.46
N ALA A 561 16.93 33.98 26.15
CA ALA A 561 16.40 33.90 27.51
C ALA A 561 14.88 33.62 27.47
N GLY A 562 14.47 32.41 27.87
CA GLY A 562 13.07 32.11 28.24
C GLY A 562 12.21 31.38 27.19
N VAL A 563 12.79 30.83 26.12
CA VAL A 563 12.05 30.14 25.05
C VAL A 563 12.50 28.67 24.96
N GLY A 564 12.02 27.82 25.88
CA GLY A 564 12.23 26.36 25.82
C GLY A 564 13.70 25.89 25.90
N GLU A 565 13.92 24.60 25.63
CA GLU A 565 15.25 24.02 25.40
C GLU A 565 15.51 23.87 23.91
N VAL A 566 16.72 24.21 23.43
CA VAL A 566 17.10 24.04 22.02
C VAL A 566 18.14 22.94 21.90
N TRP A 567 17.78 21.84 21.22
CA TRP A 567 18.63 20.67 21.06
C TRP A 567 19.13 20.55 19.63
N ALA A 568 20.45 20.62 19.45
CA ALA A 568 21.09 20.30 18.18
C ALA A 568 21.43 18.81 18.13
N VAL A 569 21.06 18.14 17.03
CA VAL A 569 21.26 16.69 16.84
C VAL A 569 22.11 16.44 15.61
N ALA A 570 23.31 15.91 15.83
CA ALA A 570 24.27 15.60 14.77
C ALA A 570 25.27 14.55 15.21
N GLU A 571 25.69 13.70 14.26
CA GLU A 571 26.79 12.74 14.45
C GLU A 571 26.57 11.77 15.63
N GLY A 572 25.32 11.43 15.93
CA GLY A 572 24.93 10.57 17.05
C GLY A 572 25.00 11.26 18.42
N GLU A 573 25.04 12.59 18.45
CA GLU A 573 25.05 13.37 19.69
C GLU A 573 23.86 14.34 19.75
N VAL A 574 23.36 14.56 20.96
CA VAL A 574 22.34 15.58 21.27
C VAL A 574 22.98 16.59 22.21
N THR A 575 22.98 17.86 21.81
CA THR A 575 23.59 18.95 22.57
C THR A 575 22.56 20.05 22.83
N ASN A 576 22.47 20.52 24.08
CA ASN A 576 21.65 21.69 24.39
C ASN A 576 22.42 22.96 24.04
N VAL A 577 21.93 23.70 23.05
CA VAL A 577 22.52 24.92 22.49
C VAL A 577 22.57 26.04 23.55
N LEU A 578 21.67 26.03 24.53
CA LEU A 578 21.55 27.04 25.59
C LEU A 578 22.29 26.67 26.88
N GLY A 579 22.96 25.52 26.91
CA GLY A 579 23.67 24.99 28.08
C GLY A 579 22.80 24.12 28.98
N GLY A 580 23.44 23.19 29.70
CA GLY A 580 22.79 22.06 30.37
C GLY A 580 23.06 20.75 29.63
N GLU A 581 23.01 19.62 30.35
CA GLU A 581 23.22 18.29 29.76
C GLU A 581 21.85 17.63 29.55
N PRO A 582 21.51 17.21 28.32
CA PRO A 582 20.29 16.44 28.08
C PRO A 582 20.23 15.19 28.97
N PRO A 583 19.02 14.68 29.30
CA PRO A 583 18.84 13.50 30.16
C PRO A 583 19.70 12.32 29.68
N ALA A 584 20.21 11.48 30.57
CA ALA A 584 21.00 10.32 30.16
C ALA A 584 20.18 9.40 29.24
N ALA A 585 20.78 8.94 28.14
CA ALA A 585 20.11 8.04 27.20
C ALA A 585 19.83 6.69 27.87
N GLU A 586 18.61 6.17 27.71
CA GLU A 586 18.32 4.78 28.06
C GLU A 586 18.92 3.85 27.00
N PRO A 587 19.62 2.77 27.41
CA PRO A 587 20.19 1.84 26.45
C PRO A 587 19.07 1.06 25.74
N PRO A 588 19.16 0.86 24.41
CA PRO A 588 18.19 0.07 23.69
C PRO A 588 18.25 -1.41 24.12
N ASP A 589 17.08 -2.05 24.19
CA ASP A 589 16.97 -3.49 24.40
C ASP A 589 17.36 -4.25 23.13
N ASP A 590 18.56 -4.83 23.14
CA ASP A 590 19.15 -5.49 21.96
C ASP A 590 18.93 -7.02 22.04
N ASP A 591 17.82 -7.49 21.47
CA ASP A 591 17.38 -8.89 21.61
C ASP A 591 17.44 -9.66 20.27
N ALA A 592 18.53 -9.50 19.52
CA ALA A 592 18.80 -10.26 18.30
C ALA A 592 19.38 -11.65 18.60
N SER A 593 18.55 -12.57 19.12
CA SER A 593 18.93 -13.97 19.36
C SER A 593 18.30 -14.95 18.36
N ALA A 594 18.85 -16.17 18.24
CA ALA A 594 18.25 -17.23 17.41
C ALA A 594 16.80 -17.58 17.81
N LEU A 595 16.42 -17.30 19.06
CA LEU A 595 15.05 -17.45 19.56
C LEU A 595 14.11 -16.41 18.94
N HIS A 596 14.61 -15.21 18.64
CA HIS A 596 13.84 -14.18 17.94
C HIS A 596 13.46 -14.63 16.52
N LEU A 597 14.41 -15.18 15.75
CA LEU A 597 14.10 -15.70 14.41
C LEU A 597 13.03 -16.81 14.45
N LEU A 598 13.09 -17.69 15.45
CA LEU A 598 12.07 -18.72 15.65
C LEU A 598 10.70 -18.10 15.99
N ARG A 599 10.66 -17.07 16.86
CA ARG A 599 9.45 -16.30 17.16
C ARG A 599 8.86 -15.68 15.90
N VAL A 600 9.68 -15.05 15.07
CA VAL A 600 9.24 -14.42 13.81
C VAL A 600 8.58 -15.45 12.90
N VAL A 601 9.23 -16.59 12.66
CA VAL A 601 8.68 -17.67 11.81
C VAL A 601 7.37 -18.21 12.37
N ILE A 602 7.31 -18.50 13.67
CA ILE A 602 6.08 -18.98 14.33
C ILE A 602 4.99 -17.92 14.25
N GLY A 603 5.32 -16.65 14.49
CA GLY A 603 4.39 -15.53 14.42
C GLY A 603 3.76 -15.37 13.04
N PHE A 604 4.55 -15.45 11.96
CA PHE A 604 4.01 -15.45 10.60
C PHE A 604 3.07 -16.64 10.35
N LEU A 605 3.44 -17.85 10.81
CA LEU A 605 2.56 -19.02 10.69
C LEU A 605 1.24 -18.85 11.45
N LEU A 606 1.28 -18.22 12.63
CA LEU A 606 0.09 -17.90 13.41
C LEU A 606 -0.79 -16.86 12.71
N LEU A 607 -0.20 -15.80 12.15
CA LEU A 607 -0.95 -14.80 11.38
C LEU A 607 -1.58 -15.39 10.10
N LEU A 608 -0.99 -16.43 9.51
CA LEU A 608 -1.54 -17.14 8.34
C LEU A 608 -2.67 -18.12 8.68
N LEU A 609 -2.77 -18.55 9.96
CA LEU A 609 -3.70 -19.60 10.37
C LEU A 609 -5.18 -19.25 10.12
N PRO A 610 -5.71 -18.06 10.47
CA PRO A 610 -7.12 -17.73 10.26
C PRO A 610 -7.57 -17.90 8.80
N GLY A 611 -6.80 -17.38 7.85
CA GLY A 611 -7.09 -17.47 6.44
C GLY A 611 -6.99 -18.89 5.90
N ALA A 612 -6.02 -19.68 6.37
CA ALA A 612 -5.92 -21.10 6.05
C ALA A 612 -7.15 -21.90 6.52
N LEU A 613 -7.68 -21.59 7.71
CA LEU A 613 -8.91 -22.19 8.24
C LEU A 613 -10.15 -21.77 7.42
N ALA A 614 -10.24 -20.49 7.05
CA ALA A 614 -11.38 -19.95 6.32
C ALA A 614 -11.40 -20.32 4.82
N PHE A 615 -10.25 -20.68 4.24
CA PHE A 615 -10.08 -20.89 2.80
C PHE A 615 -11.14 -21.82 2.19
N ARG A 616 -11.36 -23.00 2.78
CA ARG A 616 -12.31 -24.00 2.26
C ARG A 616 -13.77 -23.61 2.42
N PHE A 617 -14.09 -22.72 3.36
CA PHE A 617 -15.45 -22.22 3.51
C PHE A 617 -15.82 -21.24 2.38
N PHE A 618 -14.88 -20.37 2.01
CA PHE A 618 -15.09 -19.35 0.99
C PHE A 618 -14.82 -19.86 -0.43
N LEU A 619 -13.82 -20.72 -0.61
CA LEU A 619 -13.46 -21.35 -1.89
C LEU A 619 -13.48 -22.89 -1.76
N PRO A 620 -14.67 -23.52 -1.74
CA PRO A 620 -14.79 -24.98 -1.59
C PRO A 620 -14.08 -25.74 -2.72
N ASP A 621 -14.17 -25.22 -3.95
CA ASP A 621 -13.58 -25.78 -5.17
C ASP A 621 -12.20 -25.18 -5.50
N GLY A 622 -11.61 -24.45 -4.55
CA GLY A 622 -10.27 -23.87 -4.69
C GLY A 622 -9.20 -24.95 -4.71
N HIS A 623 -8.26 -24.83 -5.65
CA HIS A 623 -7.11 -25.72 -5.72
C HIS A 623 -6.25 -25.57 -4.46
N PRO A 624 -5.86 -26.69 -3.80
CA PRO A 624 -5.30 -26.66 -2.44
C PRO A 624 -3.97 -25.93 -2.29
N VAL A 625 -3.23 -25.70 -3.39
CA VAL A 625 -1.92 -25.02 -3.37
C VAL A 625 -1.95 -23.77 -4.24
N ALA A 626 -2.14 -23.93 -5.57
CA ALA A 626 -2.17 -22.81 -6.51
C ALA A 626 -3.02 -21.60 -6.07
N GLU A 627 -4.23 -21.82 -5.54
CA GLU A 627 -5.11 -20.74 -5.09
C GLU A 627 -4.87 -20.33 -3.62
N SER A 628 -4.43 -21.26 -2.76
CA SER A 628 -4.25 -21.00 -1.34
C SER A 628 -2.99 -20.17 -1.04
N LEU A 629 -1.94 -20.27 -1.85
CA LEU A 629 -0.68 -19.51 -1.67
C LEU A 629 -0.91 -18.00 -1.63
N GLY A 630 -1.83 -17.47 -2.43
CA GLY A 630 -2.23 -16.06 -2.38
C GLY A 630 -3.44 -15.82 -1.45
N MET A 631 -4.44 -16.69 -1.51
CA MET A 631 -5.73 -16.44 -0.85
C MET A 631 -5.71 -16.66 0.66
N ALA A 632 -4.97 -17.63 1.18
CA ALA A 632 -4.90 -17.85 2.63
C ALA A 632 -4.30 -16.63 3.35
N PRO A 633 -3.15 -16.06 2.91
CA PRO A 633 -2.68 -14.77 3.43
C PRO A 633 -3.70 -13.64 3.30
N ALA A 634 -4.40 -13.54 2.16
CA ALA A 634 -5.40 -12.50 1.93
C ALA A 634 -6.61 -12.58 2.89
N LEU A 635 -7.14 -13.78 3.10
CA LEU A 635 -8.23 -14.01 4.05
C LEU A 635 -7.79 -13.75 5.49
N SER A 636 -6.55 -14.11 5.84
CA SER A 636 -5.96 -13.79 7.15
C SER A 636 -5.89 -12.28 7.36
N LEU A 637 -5.28 -11.56 6.43
CA LEU A 637 -5.09 -10.11 6.54
C LEU A 637 -6.43 -9.38 6.59
N LEU A 638 -7.39 -9.79 5.76
CA LEU A 638 -8.76 -9.28 5.77
C LEU A 638 -9.40 -9.45 7.15
N ALA A 639 -9.42 -10.68 7.67
CA ALA A 639 -10.13 -11.00 8.90
C ALA A 639 -9.46 -10.34 10.11
N LEU A 640 -8.12 -10.38 10.19
CA LEU A 640 -7.35 -9.76 11.27
C LEU A 640 -7.50 -8.24 11.26
N SER A 641 -7.46 -7.58 10.09
CA SER A 641 -7.61 -6.13 10.00
C SER A 641 -9.00 -5.67 10.43
N LEU A 642 -10.05 -6.36 9.96
CA LEU A 642 -11.43 -6.00 10.31
C LEU A 642 -11.75 -6.29 11.79
N VAL A 643 -11.31 -7.43 12.33
CA VAL A 643 -11.49 -7.75 13.76
C VAL A 643 -10.69 -6.78 14.62
N GLY A 644 -9.44 -6.50 14.26
CA GLY A 644 -8.58 -5.58 14.98
C GLY A 644 -9.17 -4.16 15.04
N MET A 645 -9.67 -3.67 13.91
CA MET A 645 -10.35 -2.37 13.84
C MET A 645 -11.57 -2.30 14.75
N VAL A 646 -12.41 -3.34 14.72
CA VAL A 646 -13.60 -3.42 15.58
C VAL A 646 -13.20 -3.52 17.05
N LEU A 647 -12.18 -4.30 17.38
CA LEU A 647 -11.73 -4.49 18.74
C LEU A 647 -11.23 -3.18 19.35
N VAL A 648 -10.40 -2.44 18.62
CA VAL A 648 -9.91 -1.13 19.05
C VAL A 648 -11.03 -0.09 19.11
N ALA A 649 -12.01 -0.15 18.20
CA ALA A 649 -13.22 0.68 18.30
C ALA A 649 -14.05 0.42 19.56
N VAL A 650 -14.02 -0.81 20.09
CA VAL A 650 -14.77 -1.21 21.29
C VAL A 650 -13.98 -0.91 22.56
N ILE A 651 -12.68 -1.24 22.59
CA ILE A 651 -11.85 -1.12 23.79
C ILE A 651 -11.40 0.33 24.01
N ARG A 652 -11.20 1.12 22.93
CA ARG A 652 -10.71 2.50 22.99
C ARG A 652 -9.37 2.65 23.72
N ALA A 653 -8.48 1.69 23.47
CA ALA A 653 -7.11 1.67 23.98
C ALA A 653 -6.13 1.42 22.82
N PRO A 654 -4.82 1.65 23.02
CA PRO A 654 -3.80 1.34 22.03
C PRO A 654 -3.88 -0.12 21.54
N PHE A 655 -3.50 -0.34 20.28
CA PHE A 655 -3.32 -1.67 19.69
C PHE A 655 -1.99 -2.27 20.17
N ASP A 656 -1.91 -2.54 21.47
CA ASP A 656 -0.74 -3.12 22.11
C ASP A 656 -0.67 -4.65 21.90
N SER A 657 0.31 -5.30 22.53
CA SER A 657 0.49 -6.76 22.45
C SER A 657 -0.75 -7.55 22.93
N PRO A 658 -1.34 -7.28 24.11
CA PRO A 658 -2.61 -7.86 24.53
C PRO A 658 -3.75 -7.75 23.49
N VAL A 659 -3.94 -6.57 22.90
CA VAL A 659 -4.97 -6.35 21.88
C VAL A 659 -4.67 -7.13 20.60
N ALA A 660 -3.40 -7.21 20.19
CA ALA A 660 -2.98 -7.99 19.04
C ALA A 660 -3.23 -9.50 19.21
N TRP A 661 -2.87 -10.07 20.36
CA TRP A 661 -3.11 -11.49 20.68
C TRP A 661 -4.61 -11.81 20.79
N THR A 662 -5.38 -10.88 21.37
CA THR A 662 -6.84 -10.99 21.44
C THR A 662 -7.47 -10.97 20.04
N THR A 663 -7.03 -10.04 19.17
CA THR A 663 -7.43 -9.97 17.77
C THR A 663 -7.17 -11.30 17.06
N LEU A 664 -5.96 -11.85 17.19
CA LEU A 664 -5.59 -13.13 16.59
C LEU A 664 -6.47 -14.29 17.11
N ALA A 665 -6.69 -14.36 18.42
CA ALA A 665 -7.48 -15.41 19.05
C ALA A 665 -8.94 -15.39 18.57
N ILE A 666 -9.60 -14.23 18.61
CA ILE A 666 -10.98 -14.05 18.12
C ILE A 666 -11.07 -14.41 16.65
N THR A 667 -10.16 -13.89 15.83
CA THR A 667 -10.16 -14.13 14.38
C THR A 667 -9.98 -15.62 14.08
N THR A 668 -9.05 -16.29 14.77
CA THR A 668 -8.80 -17.72 14.61
C THR A 668 -10.04 -18.54 15.00
N LEU A 669 -10.71 -18.21 16.09
CA LEU A 669 -11.94 -18.88 16.53
C LEU A 669 -13.08 -18.70 15.52
N LEU A 670 -13.28 -17.49 15.00
CA LEU A 670 -14.28 -17.21 13.96
C LEU A 670 -13.99 -18.04 12.70
N CYS A 671 -12.75 -18.03 12.22
CA CYS A 671 -12.36 -18.78 11.03
C CYS A 671 -12.40 -20.31 11.23
N ALA A 672 -12.09 -20.80 12.44
CA ALA A 672 -12.30 -22.21 12.80
C ALA A 672 -13.79 -22.59 12.77
N GLY A 673 -14.68 -21.70 13.23
CA GLY A 673 -16.12 -21.84 13.10
C GLY A 673 -16.55 -21.94 11.64
N LEU A 674 -16.02 -21.08 10.76
CA LEU A 674 -16.25 -21.15 9.31
C LEU A 674 -15.79 -22.47 8.71
N LEU A 675 -14.64 -23.00 9.12
CA LEU A 675 -14.16 -24.32 8.68
C LEU A 675 -15.16 -25.44 9.05
N VAL A 676 -15.67 -25.43 10.29
CA VAL A 676 -16.66 -26.42 10.75
C VAL A 676 -17.97 -26.29 9.96
N LEU A 677 -18.44 -25.06 9.72
CA LEU A 677 -19.63 -24.80 8.90
C LEU A 677 -19.42 -25.25 7.44
N GLY A 678 -18.23 -25.01 6.88
CA GLY A 678 -17.86 -25.41 5.53
C GLY A 678 -17.90 -26.93 5.35
N ARG A 679 -17.38 -27.69 6.32
CA ARG A 679 -17.43 -29.17 6.32
C ARG A 679 -18.85 -29.74 6.43
N ARG A 680 -19.80 -28.99 6.98
CA ARG A 680 -21.20 -29.41 7.14
C ARG A 680 -22.07 -29.08 5.92
N ARG A 681 -21.59 -28.29 4.96
CA ARG A 681 -22.33 -28.06 3.72
C ARG A 681 -22.31 -29.35 2.90
N PRO A 682 -23.47 -29.95 2.55
CA PRO A 682 -23.48 -30.97 1.53
C PRO A 682 -22.92 -30.35 0.25
N HIS A 683 -21.98 -31.05 -0.41
CA HIS A 683 -21.56 -30.72 -1.76
C HIS A 683 -22.81 -30.80 -2.66
N LEU A 684 -23.52 -29.68 -2.80
CA LEU A 684 -24.55 -29.52 -3.82
C LEU A 684 -23.78 -29.34 -5.12
N ALA A 685 -23.54 -30.49 -5.77
CA ALA A 685 -23.00 -30.62 -7.11
C ALA A 685 -23.90 -29.95 -8.15
#